data_AF-A0A1W9WGA9-F1
#
_entry.id   AF-A0A1W9WGA9-F1
#
_cell.length_a   1.000
_cell.length_b   1.000
_cell.length_c   1.000
_cell.angle_alpha   90.00
_cell.angle_beta   90.00
_cell.angle_gamma   90.00
#
_symmetry.space_group_name_H-M   'P 1'
#
loop_
_entity.id
_entity.type
_entity.pdbx_description
1 polymer ?
#
loop_
_entity_poly.entity_id
_entity_poly.type
_entity_poly.pdbx_seq_one_letter_code
_entity_poly.pdbx_strand_id
1 'polypeptide(L)'
;MKNNKLLIIICASLIVLLSAILALAQAPSIHPTFPLLDEHGNNVLESGQPVSTMNTCGGCHDTEYIESHSFHANVGLDNMTEPGQIPNSRAWDISPGPFGKWNPITYRYLTPQGDSHFDMGTADWIRFYGARHVGGGPAVRSRDGRLLTEIETIDGDPETHVFNPETGQIEAWDWQKSGVVEMDCFLCHMANVSNQARVKELQDGNFRWANTATLSGTSIITKTGTSWQYNPEAFTDEGHLLSHLAKEQEPNNKNCGFCHGLVHDDHKDPIITTGCSPERWSTQTTGQIISSQQLADSGMNLAGKKDLSRVWDIHAQRVLVCTDCHYSANNPIYYQEPSDSRPSHLKFDSRRRDINEYLYRPSHQFVKGQSSYGTLAPELDASMRRCESCHSIEATHDWLPYKERHLNTMSCESCHIPKMYSNTYKQVDWTVLTSEGKPHYGCRGIEGEKDSFNALITGYEPILLPRREIDGNFRLTPYNLITSWFWVYGNPERPVRTYDLQKVYFDGADYYPEIITLLDSNGDGNLIDDELMLDTPQKVATIKERLEALGLENPHIRGEIQPYSIHHDVARGDWVTKKCDTCHSEDSRVSQAIVLSSYRPDGVIAEFVHDTNTEINGEIYVDEQGQLLYHPNTMSTGLYVLGHDSIFWTNWLGILAIIGTFIGVAGHGGLRMWFAKNIAHHAVSTKKVYMYTAYERLWHWLQALVIIVLIITGLIIHLPDTFAMFNFKFAVQVHNIASFIVVANAFLAVFYHMASGEIKQYLPEPKDFFNKAIQQALYYIQGIFRGDPHPFEKTYKKKLNPLQQITYLMILNVLLPLQVITGILMWGAQRWPDVADTVGGLTLIAPIHSLIAWLFIAFIITHIYLTTTGHTIFADIKAMITGWEEVEE
;
A
#
# COMPACT_ATOMS: atom_id res chain seq x y z
N MET A 1 -47.07 9.16 -64.19
CA MET A 1 -46.07 8.10 -63.91
C MET A 1 -44.88 8.51 -63.02
N LYS A 2 -44.64 9.80 -62.72
CA LYS A 2 -43.52 10.19 -61.83
C LYS A 2 -43.84 10.13 -60.32
N ASN A 3 -45.09 10.35 -59.90
CA ASN A 3 -45.45 10.40 -58.47
C ASN A 3 -45.50 9.01 -57.79
N ASN A 4 -45.82 7.93 -58.51
CA ASN A 4 -45.84 6.59 -57.93
C ASN A 4 -44.44 6.04 -57.63
N LYS A 5 -43.41 6.46 -58.37
CA LYS A 5 -42.03 6.02 -58.11
C LYS A 5 -41.47 6.60 -56.82
N LEU A 6 -41.79 7.86 -56.50
CA LEU A 6 -41.33 8.51 -55.27
C LEU A 6 -41.99 7.88 -54.03
N LEU A 7 -43.29 7.58 -54.10
CA LEU A 7 -44.02 6.93 -53.00
C LEU A 7 -43.51 5.51 -52.73
N ILE A 8 -43.21 4.75 -53.79
CA ILE A 8 -42.64 3.39 -53.65
C ILE A 8 -41.23 3.44 -53.06
N ILE A 9 -40.41 4.42 -53.44
CA ILE A 9 -39.07 4.59 -52.87
C ILE A 9 -39.15 4.97 -51.39
N ILE A 10 -40.04 5.88 -51.00
CA ILE A 10 -40.21 6.29 -49.60
C ILE A 10 -40.73 5.11 -48.75
N CYS A 11 -41.73 4.36 -49.23
CA CYS A 11 -42.22 3.17 -48.52
C CYS A 11 -41.15 2.08 -48.41
N ALA A 12 -40.38 1.82 -49.47
CA ALA A 12 -39.28 0.86 -49.43
C ALA A 12 -38.18 1.29 -48.47
N SER A 13 -37.81 2.57 -48.44
CA SER A 13 -36.85 3.13 -47.49
C SER A 13 -37.37 3.06 -46.06
N LEU A 14 -38.64 3.32 -45.81
CA LEU A 14 -39.24 3.18 -44.47
C LEU A 14 -39.26 1.73 -44.01
N ILE A 15 -39.57 0.77 -44.90
CA ILE A 15 -39.54 -0.66 -44.57
C ILE A 15 -38.11 -1.09 -44.26
N VAL A 16 -37.11 -0.68 -45.06
CA VAL A 16 -35.70 -1.00 -44.79
C VAL A 16 -35.22 -0.36 -43.48
N LEU A 17 -35.64 0.87 -43.17
CA LEU A 17 -35.33 1.52 -41.91
C LEU A 17 -36.00 0.81 -40.73
N LEU A 18 -37.26 0.41 -40.86
CA LEU A 18 -38.00 -0.34 -39.83
C LEU A 18 -37.38 -1.72 -39.61
N SER A 19 -37.03 -2.42 -40.70
CA SER A 19 -36.34 -3.72 -40.66
C SER A 19 -34.94 -3.60 -40.07
N ALA A 20 -34.21 -2.51 -40.34
CA ALA A 20 -32.91 -2.24 -39.73
C ALA A 20 -33.04 -1.91 -38.23
N ILE A 21 -34.09 -1.19 -37.83
CA ILE A 21 -34.38 -0.89 -36.41
C ILE A 21 -34.83 -2.16 -35.66
N LEU A 22 -35.65 -3.02 -36.29
CA LEU A 22 -36.02 -4.34 -35.75
C LEU A 22 -34.83 -5.30 -35.67
N ALA A 23 -33.93 -5.27 -36.67
CA ALA A 23 -32.70 -6.07 -36.66
C ALA A 23 -31.65 -5.54 -35.65
N LEU A 24 -31.61 -4.23 -35.40
CA LEU A 24 -30.79 -3.63 -34.34
C LEU A 24 -31.37 -3.83 -32.93
N ALA A 25 -32.69 -4.04 -32.81
CA ALA A 25 -33.36 -4.37 -31.55
C ALA A 25 -33.20 -5.86 -31.17
N GLN A 26 -32.86 -6.73 -32.12
CA GLN A 26 -32.44 -8.11 -31.89
C GLN A 26 -30.91 -8.22 -31.96
N ALA A 27 -30.21 -7.61 -31.00
CA ALA A 27 -28.91 -8.17 -30.64
C ALA A 27 -29.16 -9.64 -30.24
N PRO A 28 -28.44 -10.62 -30.80
CA PRO A 28 -28.61 -12.01 -30.39
C PRO A 28 -28.24 -12.11 -28.90
N SER A 29 -29.25 -12.30 -28.05
CA SER A 29 -29.00 -12.79 -26.69
C SER A 29 -28.41 -14.18 -26.84
N ILE A 30 -27.21 -14.39 -26.32
CA ILE A 30 -26.59 -15.72 -26.22
C ILE A 30 -27.44 -16.61 -25.30
N HIS A 31 -28.25 -15.98 -24.42
CA HIS A 31 -29.15 -16.67 -23.52
C HIS A 31 -30.52 -16.91 -24.19
N PRO A 32 -30.96 -18.18 -24.36
CA PRO A 32 -32.33 -18.47 -24.77
C PRO A 32 -33.31 -18.09 -23.64
N THR A 33 -34.60 -18.03 -23.94
CA THR A 33 -35.64 -18.04 -22.90
C THR A 33 -35.58 -19.36 -22.13
N PHE A 34 -35.76 -19.33 -20.81
CA PHE A 34 -35.68 -20.50 -19.93
C PHE A 34 -36.81 -20.48 -18.89
N PRO A 35 -37.22 -21.65 -18.38
CA PRO A 35 -38.16 -21.72 -17.27
C PRO A 35 -37.48 -21.33 -15.96
N LEU A 36 -38.23 -20.74 -15.03
CA LEU A 36 -37.82 -20.69 -13.62
C LEU A 36 -38.32 -21.95 -12.92
N LEU A 37 -37.41 -22.67 -12.27
CA LEU A 37 -37.68 -23.95 -11.63
C LEU A 37 -37.50 -23.86 -10.11
N ASP A 38 -38.31 -24.61 -9.36
CA ASP A 38 -38.14 -24.78 -7.91
C ASP A 38 -37.11 -25.88 -7.56
N GLU A 39 -36.90 -26.12 -6.26
CA GLU A 39 -35.95 -27.13 -5.75
C GLU A 39 -36.26 -28.58 -6.20
N HIS A 40 -37.50 -28.84 -6.64
CA HIS A 40 -37.93 -30.13 -7.17
C HIS A 40 -37.92 -30.19 -8.70
N GLY A 41 -37.50 -29.11 -9.37
CA GLY A 41 -37.44 -29.01 -10.82
C GLY A 41 -38.80 -28.72 -11.49
N ASN A 42 -39.82 -28.32 -10.73
CA ASN A 42 -41.11 -27.93 -11.29
C ASN A 42 -41.11 -26.44 -11.66
N ASN A 43 -41.94 -26.04 -12.62
CA ASN A 43 -42.08 -24.64 -12.97
C ASN A 43 -42.68 -23.83 -11.81
N VAL A 44 -42.04 -22.72 -11.43
CA VAL A 44 -42.47 -21.89 -10.30
C VAL A 44 -43.85 -21.24 -10.48
N LEU A 45 -44.33 -21.07 -11.73
CA LEU A 45 -45.69 -20.61 -11.99
C LEU A 45 -46.75 -21.63 -11.58
N GLU A 46 -46.42 -22.92 -11.69
CA GLU A 46 -47.32 -24.01 -11.34
C GLU A 46 -47.23 -24.34 -9.84
N SER A 47 -46.01 -24.39 -9.30
CA SER A 47 -45.79 -24.79 -7.92
C SER A 47 -45.99 -23.66 -6.91
N GLY A 48 -45.79 -22.41 -7.34
CA GLY A 48 -45.76 -21.23 -6.46
C GLY A 48 -44.63 -21.25 -5.44
N GLN A 49 -43.67 -22.16 -5.58
CA GLN A 49 -42.55 -22.34 -4.65
C GLN A 49 -41.40 -21.38 -4.96
N PRO A 50 -40.45 -21.20 -4.02
CA PRO A 50 -39.25 -20.41 -4.29
C PRO A 50 -38.46 -20.97 -5.47
N VAL A 51 -37.85 -20.08 -6.24
CA VAL A 51 -36.97 -20.47 -7.34
C VAL A 51 -35.67 -21.07 -6.82
N SER A 52 -35.26 -22.19 -7.42
CA SER A 52 -33.93 -22.78 -7.29
C SER A 52 -33.08 -22.29 -8.47
N THR A 53 -32.05 -21.51 -8.17
CA THR A 53 -31.06 -21.08 -9.17
C THR A 53 -30.25 -22.26 -9.66
N MET A 54 -30.02 -23.26 -8.79
CA MET A 54 -29.27 -24.45 -9.14
C MET A 54 -29.99 -25.32 -10.18
N ASN A 55 -31.31 -25.47 -10.08
CA ASN A 55 -32.12 -26.19 -11.08
C ASN A 55 -32.42 -25.33 -12.32
N THR A 56 -32.76 -24.04 -12.12
CA THR A 56 -33.09 -23.10 -13.20
C THR A 56 -31.92 -22.95 -14.18
N CYS A 57 -30.73 -22.62 -13.66
CA CYS A 57 -29.53 -22.46 -14.48
C CYS A 57 -28.90 -23.82 -14.80
N GLY A 58 -29.14 -24.84 -13.98
CA GLY A 58 -28.65 -26.22 -14.14
C GLY A 58 -29.11 -26.91 -15.43
N GLY A 59 -30.21 -26.44 -16.03
CA GLY A 59 -30.67 -26.94 -17.33
C GLY A 59 -29.70 -26.65 -18.49
N CYS A 60 -28.82 -25.64 -18.34
CA CYS A 60 -27.86 -25.24 -19.37
C CYS A 60 -26.40 -25.18 -18.88
N HIS A 61 -26.19 -25.08 -17.56
CA HIS A 61 -24.88 -24.94 -16.93
C HIS A 61 -24.65 -26.04 -15.90
N ASP A 62 -23.39 -26.42 -15.69
CA ASP A 62 -23.00 -27.29 -14.59
C ASP A 62 -22.92 -26.47 -13.29
N THR A 63 -24.09 -26.26 -12.66
CA THR A 63 -24.22 -25.42 -11.47
C THR A 63 -23.48 -26.00 -10.25
N GLU A 64 -23.40 -27.33 -10.13
CA GLU A 64 -22.59 -28.00 -9.11
C GLU A 64 -21.10 -27.70 -9.27
N TYR A 65 -20.58 -27.76 -10.50
CA TYR A 65 -19.21 -27.33 -10.79
C TYR A 65 -19.00 -25.85 -10.46
N ILE A 66 -19.93 -24.98 -10.87
CA ILE A 66 -19.85 -23.53 -10.62
C ILE A 66 -19.73 -23.21 -9.13
N GLU A 67 -20.61 -23.77 -8.30
CA GLU A 67 -20.67 -23.50 -6.86
C GLU A 67 -19.46 -24.07 -6.12
N SER A 68 -19.09 -25.33 -6.40
CA SER A 68 -17.91 -25.98 -5.82
C SER A 68 -16.58 -25.33 -6.26
N HIS A 69 -16.57 -24.62 -7.39
CA HIS A 69 -15.43 -23.84 -7.87
C HIS A 69 -15.67 -22.35 -7.67
N SER A 70 -16.13 -21.97 -6.48
CA SER A 70 -16.25 -20.58 -6.06
C SER A 70 -15.87 -20.39 -4.60
N PHE A 71 -14.77 -19.67 -4.33
CA PHE A 71 -14.47 -19.22 -2.99
C PHE A 71 -15.53 -18.24 -2.44
N HIS A 72 -16.27 -17.55 -3.32
CA HIS A 72 -17.38 -16.67 -2.91
C HIS A 72 -18.55 -17.46 -2.31
N ALA A 73 -18.74 -18.71 -2.73
CA ALA A 73 -19.68 -19.64 -2.10
C ALA A 73 -19.04 -20.31 -0.88
N ASN A 74 -17.84 -20.87 -1.02
CA ASN A 74 -17.20 -21.67 0.04
C ASN A 74 -16.82 -20.87 1.30
N VAL A 75 -16.23 -19.69 1.12
CA VAL A 75 -15.77 -18.75 2.16
C VAL A 75 -15.03 -19.37 3.36
N GLY A 76 -14.36 -20.51 3.15
CA GLY A 76 -13.55 -21.20 4.14
C GLY A 76 -14.18 -22.44 4.78
N LEU A 77 -15.37 -22.87 4.36
CA LEU A 77 -16.01 -24.09 4.86
C LEU A 77 -15.11 -25.34 4.68
N ASP A 78 -14.44 -25.47 3.54
CA ASP A 78 -13.62 -26.66 3.24
C ASP A 78 -12.28 -26.66 3.98
N ASN A 79 -11.95 -25.57 4.67
CA ASN A 79 -10.69 -25.37 5.39
C ASN A 79 -10.90 -25.21 6.89
N MET A 80 -12.02 -25.72 7.41
CA MET A 80 -12.33 -25.70 8.82
C MET A 80 -11.31 -26.53 9.63
N THR A 81 -10.90 -26.02 10.77
CA THR A 81 -10.00 -26.67 11.73
C THR A 81 -10.50 -26.50 13.15
N GLU A 82 -9.93 -27.24 14.09
CA GLU A 82 -10.09 -26.91 15.52
C GLU A 82 -9.46 -25.54 15.83
N PRO A 83 -9.96 -24.82 16.85
CA PRO A 83 -9.37 -23.57 17.30
C PRO A 83 -7.85 -23.67 17.51
N GLY A 84 -7.13 -22.68 16.97
CA GLY A 84 -5.67 -22.55 17.16
C GLY A 84 -4.82 -23.46 16.28
N GLN A 85 -5.42 -24.21 15.36
CA GLN A 85 -4.67 -25.04 14.39
C GLN A 85 -4.25 -24.28 13.13
N ILE A 86 -4.74 -23.05 12.93
CA ILE A 86 -4.39 -22.24 11.75
C ILE A 86 -3.08 -21.49 12.03
N PRO A 87 -2.01 -21.75 11.25
CA PRO A 87 -0.71 -21.10 11.46
C PRO A 87 -0.81 -19.57 11.38
N ASN A 88 -0.18 -18.88 12.33
CA ASN A 88 -0.12 -17.42 12.41
C ASN A 88 -1.47 -16.70 12.52
N SER A 89 -2.58 -17.44 12.75
CA SER A 89 -3.91 -16.87 13.00
C SER A 89 -4.16 -16.69 14.50
N ARG A 90 -5.35 -16.19 14.86
CA ARG A 90 -5.75 -16.08 16.27
C ARG A 90 -6.02 -17.48 16.84
N ALA A 91 -5.84 -17.62 18.16
CA ALA A 91 -6.01 -18.89 18.86
C ALA A 91 -7.42 -19.48 18.78
N TRP A 92 -8.40 -18.66 18.39
CA TRP A 92 -9.81 -19.03 18.26
C TRP A 92 -10.31 -19.08 16.81
N ASP A 93 -9.48 -18.78 15.81
CA ASP A 93 -9.88 -18.92 14.42
C ASP A 93 -10.04 -20.41 14.07
N ILE A 94 -11.15 -20.74 13.39
CA ILE A 94 -11.48 -22.10 12.96
C ILE A 94 -11.51 -22.26 11.44
N SER A 95 -11.31 -21.18 10.67
CA SER A 95 -11.08 -21.24 9.23
C SER A 95 -10.25 -20.03 8.77
N PRO A 96 -9.46 -20.14 7.68
CA PRO A 96 -8.78 -19.00 7.07
C PRO A 96 -9.73 -18.02 6.36
N GLY A 97 -10.99 -18.41 6.11
CA GLY A 97 -12.00 -17.62 5.40
C GLY A 97 -13.08 -16.99 6.30
N PRO A 98 -13.93 -16.09 5.76
CA PRO A 98 -14.97 -15.40 6.54
C PRO A 98 -15.93 -16.31 7.33
N PHE A 99 -16.10 -17.57 6.91
CA PHE A 99 -16.82 -18.57 7.69
C PHE A 99 -15.87 -19.29 8.65
N GLY A 100 -15.63 -18.68 9.81
CA GLY A 100 -14.78 -19.25 10.87
C GLY A 100 -13.60 -18.37 11.29
N LYS A 101 -13.31 -17.31 10.54
CA LYS A 101 -12.32 -16.30 10.92
C LYS A 101 -12.95 -15.17 11.72
N TRP A 102 -12.31 -14.82 12.84
CA TRP A 102 -12.70 -13.68 13.66
C TRP A 102 -12.47 -12.35 12.96
N ASN A 103 -13.43 -11.44 13.14
CA ASN A 103 -13.38 -10.09 12.60
C ASN A 103 -13.68 -9.09 13.72
N PRO A 104 -12.69 -8.33 14.21
CA PRO A 104 -12.89 -7.44 15.35
C PRO A 104 -13.70 -6.19 14.99
N ILE A 105 -13.96 -5.91 13.71
CA ILE A 105 -14.87 -4.83 13.30
C ILE A 105 -16.32 -5.23 13.57
N THR A 106 -16.71 -6.46 13.21
CA THR A 106 -18.08 -6.96 13.39
C THR A 106 -18.31 -7.58 14.77
N TYR A 107 -17.25 -8.05 15.42
CA TYR A 107 -17.26 -8.58 16.80
C TYR A 107 -18.20 -9.76 17.02
N ARG A 108 -18.30 -10.61 16.00
CA ARG A 108 -19.11 -11.82 16.03
C ARG A 108 -18.24 -13.06 15.79
N TYR A 109 -18.40 -14.05 16.65
CA TYR A 109 -17.63 -15.29 16.69
C TYR A 109 -18.49 -16.46 16.22
N LEU A 110 -18.03 -17.17 15.18
CA LEU A 110 -18.68 -18.43 14.77
C LEU A 110 -18.29 -19.52 15.78
N THR A 111 -19.28 -20.08 16.46
CA THR A 111 -19.04 -21.01 17.57
C THR A 111 -18.44 -22.34 17.07
N PRO A 112 -17.30 -22.79 17.62
CA PRO A 112 -16.73 -24.11 17.33
C PRO A 112 -17.63 -25.24 17.82
N GLN A 113 -17.44 -26.43 17.25
CA GLN A 113 -18.20 -27.60 17.68
C GLN A 113 -17.93 -27.90 19.17
N GLY A 114 -19.00 -28.10 19.95
CA GLY A 114 -18.87 -28.47 21.36
C GLY A 114 -18.46 -27.34 22.31
N ASP A 115 -18.37 -26.08 21.85
CA ASP A 115 -18.15 -24.94 22.74
C ASP A 115 -19.46 -24.58 23.48
N SER A 116 -19.39 -24.52 24.81
CA SER A 116 -20.51 -24.15 25.67
C SER A 116 -20.87 -22.66 25.64
N HIS A 117 -19.98 -21.80 25.12
CA HIS A 117 -20.19 -20.35 25.02
C HIS A 117 -20.57 -19.96 23.59
N PHE A 118 -21.84 -20.18 23.27
CA PHE A 118 -22.42 -19.98 21.94
C PHE A 118 -22.61 -18.49 21.58
N ASP A 119 -22.11 -18.01 20.44
CA ASP A 119 -22.33 -16.65 19.91
C ASP A 119 -23.10 -16.70 18.59
N MET A 120 -22.57 -17.41 17.60
CA MET A 120 -23.25 -17.63 16.32
C MET A 120 -23.20 -19.09 15.90
N GLY A 121 -24.36 -19.61 15.54
CA GLY A 121 -24.48 -20.80 14.70
C GLY A 121 -24.37 -20.47 13.21
N THR A 122 -24.45 -21.49 12.37
CA THR A 122 -24.44 -21.36 10.90
C THR A 122 -25.60 -20.49 10.42
N ALA A 123 -26.81 -20.68 10.94
CA ALA A 123 -27.95 -19.84 10.58
C ALA A 123 -27.78 -18.38 11.01
N ASP A 124 -27.22 -18.10 12.19
CA ASP A 124 -26.89 -16.74 12.61
C ASP A 124 -25.86 -16.09 11.69
N TRP A 125 -24.85 -16.87 11.28
CA TRP A 125 -23.85 -16.40 10.32
C TRP A 125 -24.50 -16.02 8.98
N ILE A 126 -25.45 -16.81 8.46
CA ILE A 126 -26.17 -16.46 7.22
C ILE A 126 -27.00 -15.19 7.41
N ARG A 127 -27.71 -15.06 8.53
CA ARG A 127 -28.52 -13.86 8.83
C ARG A 127 -27.68 -12.60 8.93
N PHE A 128 -26.44 -12.72 9.42
CA PHE A 128 -25.54 -11.59 9.66
C PHE A 128 -24.62 -11.27 8.47
N TYR A 129 -23.89 -12.26 7.96
CA TYR A 129 -22.93 -12.12 6.86
C TYR A 129 -23.54 -12.35 5.47
N GLY A 130 -24.77 -12.85 5.36
CA GLY A 130 -25.43 -13.17 4.09
C GLY A 130 -25.59 -11.97 3.14
N ALA A 131 -25.57 -10.74 3.66
CA ALA A 131 -25.53 -9.53 2.84
C ALA A 131 -24.24 -9.38 2.01
N ARG A 132 -23.18 -10.09 2.39
CA ARG A 132 -21.86 -10.09 1.74
C ARG A 132 -21.45 -11.46 1.21
N HIS A 133 -22.38 -12.41 1.16
CA HIS A 133 -22.17 -13.78 0.69
C HIS A 133 -23.17 -14.09 -0.43
N VAL A 134 -22.74 -14.84 -1.44
CA VAL A 134 -23.55 -15.10 -2.64
C VAL A 134 -24.52 -16.28 -2.50
N GLY A 135 -24.51 -17.00 -1.38
CA GLY A 135 -25.18 -18.30 -1.23
C GLY A 135 -24.27 -19.47 -1.63
N GLY A 136 -24.71 -20.71 -1.39
CA GLY A 136 -23.88 -21.91 -1.52
C GLY A 136 -22.98 -22.15 -0.30
N GLY A 137 -22.05 -23.11 -0.39
CA GLY A 137 -21.09 -23.44 0.66
C GLY A 137 -21.76 -23.61 2.04
N PRO A 138 -21.38 -22.82 3.07
CA PRO A 138 -21.92 -22.93 4.42
C PRO A 138 -23.40 -22.55 4.54
N ALA A 139 -24.00 -21.99 3.48
CA ALA A 139 -25.43 -21.70 3.45
C ALA A 139 -26.29 -22.85 2.93
N VAL A 140 -25.66 -23.95 2.49
CA VAL A 140 -26.31 -25.17 1.97
C VAL A 140 -25.78 -26.43 2.65
N ARG A 141 -24.49 -26.47 2.97
CA ARG A 141 -23.79 -27.64 3.50
C ARG A 141 -23.31 -27.41 4.94
N SER A 142 -23.36 -28.48 5.73
CA SER A 142 -22.71 -28.56 7.04
C SER A 142 -21.20 -28.67 6.92
N ARG A 143 -20.50 -28.54 8.05
CA ARG A 143 -19.05 -28.67 8.21
C ARG A 143 -18.51 -30.04 7.79
N ASP A 144 -19.35 -31.07 7.80
CA ASP A 144 -19.03 -32.43 7.32
C ASP A 144 -19.51 -32.71 5.88
N GLY A 145 -20.07 -31.70 5.20
CA GLY A 145 -20.45 -31.75 3.78
C GLY A 145 -21.86 -32.24 3.49
N ARG A 146 -22.65 -32.62 4.50
CA ARG A 146 -24.08 -32.98 4.35
C ARG A 146 -24.94 -31.75 4.05
N LEU A 147 -26.14 -31.95 3.51
CA LEU A 147 -27.09 -30.85 3.33
C LEU A 147 -27.65 -30.43 4.69
N LEU A 148 -27.73 -29.12 4.94
CA LEU A 148 -28.25 -28.57 6.20
C LEU A 148 -29.72 -28.94 6.44
N THR A 149 -30.49 -29.22 5.39
CA THR A 149 -31.86 -29.73 5.51
C THR A 149 -31.90 -31.18 5.98
N GLU A 150 -30.83 -31.95 5.82
CA GLU A 150 -30.78 -33.39 6.11
C GLU A 150 -30.09 -33.72 7.44
N ILE A 151 -29.50 -32.74 8.13
CA ILE A 151 -28.84 -32.96 9.42
C ILE A 151 -29.88 -33.08 10.54
N GLU A 152 -29.62 -33.98 11.49
CA GLU A 152 -30.43 -34.14 12.69
C GLU A 152 -30.13 -32.99 13.67
N THR A 153 -31.16 -32.45 14.32
CA THR A 153 -30.99 -31.44 15.37
C THR A 153 -30.25 -32.04 16.57
N ILE A 154 -29.08 -31.48 16.89
CA ILE A 154 -28.24 -31.92 18.00
C ILE A 154 -28.17 -30.76 19.00
N ASP A 155 -28.60 -30.98 20.23
CA ASP A 155 -28.66 -29.94 21.28
C ASP A 155 -27.29 -29.25 21.48
N GLY A 156 -27.29 -27.92 21.40
CA GLY A 156 -26.08 -27.10 21.52
C GLY A 156 -25.15 -27.10 20.30
N ASP A 157 -25.49 -27.79 19.21
CA ASP A 157 -24.68 -27.81 17.98
C ASP A 157 -24.85 -26.49 17.19
N PRO A 158 -23.75 -25.77 16.88
CA PRO A 158 -23.79 -24.52 16.11
C PRO A 158 -24.35 -24.67 14.69
N GLU A 159 -24.43 -25.86 14.13
CA GLU A 159 -25.03 -26.08 12.81
C GLU A 159 -26.55 -26.21 12.87
N THR A 160 -27.11 -26.52 14.05
CA THR A 160 -28.56 -26.77 14.22
C THR A 160 -29.22 -25.87 15.24
N HIS A 161 -28.49 -24.92 15.79
CA HIS A 161 -28.98 -23.96 16.78
C HIS A 161 -28.59 -22.53 16.41
N VAL A 162 -29.32 -21.59 16.99
CA VAL A 162 -29.05 -20.16 16.94
C VAL A 162 -29.05 -19.57 18.34
N PHE A 163 -28.40 -18.42 18.48
CA PHE A 163 -28.45 -17.65 19.71
C PHE A 163 -29.59 -16.63 19.67
N ASN A 164 -30.51 -16.70 20.63
CA ASN A 164 -31.53 -15.68 20.82
C ASN A 164 -31.02 -14.60 21.80
N PRO A 165 -30.69 -13.38 21.32
CA PRO A 165 -30.17 -12.33 22.19
C PRO A 165 -31.22 -11.74 23.14
N GLU A 166 -32.52 -11.89 22.87
CA GLU A 166 -33.58 -11.38 23.75
C GLU A 166 -33.75 -12.28 24.99
N THR A 167 -33.71 -13.60 24.79
CA THR A 167 -33.89 -14.59 25.87
C THR A 167 -32.56 -15.00 26.51
N GLY A 168 -31.44 -14.83 25.79
CA GLY A 168 -30.13 -15.35 26.18
C GLY A 168 -30.01 -16.86 26.06
N GLN A 169 -30.93 -17.50 25.35
CA GLN A 169 -30.99 -18.95 25.19
C GLN A 169 -30.56 -19.38 23.79
N ILE A 170 -30.06 -20.61 23.72
CA ILE A 170 -29.76 -21.28 22.47
C ILE A 170 -31.05 -21.98 22.04
N GLU A 171 -31.47 -21.76 20.79
CA GLU A 171 -32.72 -22.28 20.24
C GLU A 171 -32.45 -23.14 19.01
N ALA A 172 -33.16 -24.25 18.89
CA ALA A 172 -33.03 -25.11 17.71
C ALA A 172 -33.49 -24.36 16.45
N TRP A 173 -32.69 -24.47 15.39
CA TRP A 173 -33.00 -23.95 14.07
C TRP A 173 -33.62 -25.03 13.20
N ASP A 174 -34.75 -24.71 12.58
CA ASP A 174 -35.48 -25.62 11.68
C ASP A 174 -35.09 -25.35 10.21
N TRP A 175 -34.09 -26.09 9.72
CA TRP A 175 -33.65 -26.03 8.33
C TRP A 175 -34.72 -26.47 7.33
N GLN A 176 -35.63 -27.37 7.71
CA GLN A 176 -36.74 -27.81 6.86
C GLN A 176 -37.74 -26.67 6.64
N LYS A 177 -37.94 -25.82 7.65
CA LYS A 177 -38.76 -24.62 7.55
C LYS A 177 -38.05 -23.48 6.83
N SER A 178 -36.84 -23.11 7.26
CA SER A 178 -36.10 -21.98 6.65
C SER A 178 -35.70 -22.24 5.20
N GLY A 179 -35.40 -23.51 4.88
CA GLY A 179 -34.64 -23.88 3.69
C GLY A 179 -33.19 -23.43 3.79
N VAL A 180 -32.49 -23.50 2.66
CA VAL A 180 -31.09 -23.10 2.47
C VAL A 180 -30.98 -21.92 1.50
N VAL A 181 -29.80 -21.30 1.41
CA VAL A 181 -29.52 -20.25 0.43
C VAL A 181 -28.62 -20.81 -0.66
N GLU A 182 -29.20 -21.22 -1.78
CA GLU A 182 -28.45 -21.60 -2.98
C GLU A 182 -27.61 -20.44 -3.51
N MET A 183 -26.55 -20.74 -4.28
CA MET A 183 -25.77 -19.70 -4.96
C MET A 183 -26.67 -18.87 -5.88
N ASP A 184 -26.80 -17.58 -5.59
CA ASP A 184 -27.73 -16.68 -6.26
C ASP A 184 -27.15 -16.17 -7.59
N CYS A 185 -27.41 -16.92 -8.67
CA CYS A 185 -26.98 -16.54 -10.02
C CYS A 185 -27.58 -15.19 -10.46
N PHE A 186 -28.78 -14.84 -10.00
CA PHE A 186 -29.45 -13.61 -10.41
C PHE A 186 -28.73 -12.37 -9.89
N LEU A 187 -28.13 -12.45 -8.71
CA LEU A 187 -27.39 -11.35 -8.09
C LEU A 187 -26.31 -10.76 -9.02
N CYS A 188 -25.69 -11.61 -9.84
CA CYS A 188 -24.60 -11.25 -10.74
C CYS A 188 -25.04 -11.17 -12.21
N HIS A 189 -25.94 -12.06 -12.64
CA HIS A 189 -26.29 -12.20 -14.05
C HIS A 189 -27.57 -11.52 -14.46
N MET A 190 -28.41 -11.02 -13.55
CA MET A 190 -29.63 -10.30 -13.93
C MET A 190 -29.53 -8.79 -13.70
N ALA A 191 -30.16 -8.04 -14.60
CA ALA A 191 -30.31 -6.60 -14.45
C ALA A 191 -31.49 -6.25 -13.52
N ASN A 192 -31.39 -5.11 -12.84
CA ASN A 192 -32.44 -4.54 -11.97
C ASN A 192 -32.87 -5.46 -10.81
N VAL A 193 -31.95 -6.25 -10.27
CA VAL A 193 -32.21 -7.06 -9.07
C VAL A 193 -32.25 -6.23 -7.79
N SER A 194 -32.87 -6.77 -6.75
CA SER A 194 -32.98 -6.15 -5.42
C SER A 194 -32.23 -6.95 -4.37
N ASN A 195 -30.96 -6.58 -4.12
CA ASN A 195 -30.21 -7.18 -3.01
C ASN A 195 -30.80 -6.80 -1.64
N GLN A 196 -31.47 -5.64 -1.53
CA GLN A 196 -32.14 -5.24 -0.29
C GLN A 196 -33.26 -6.21 0.10
N ALA A 197 -34.09 -6.64 -0.86
CA ALA A 197 -35.15 -7.61 -0.61
C ALA A 197 -34.57 -8.98 -0.24
N ARG A 198 -33.52 -9.43 -0.94
CA ARG A 198 -32.76 -10.64 -0.60
C ARG A 198 -32.25 -10.60 0.84
N VAL A 199 -31.54 -9.54 1.22
CA VAL A 199 -30.99 -9.37 2.58
C VAL A 199 -32.08 -9.39 3.65
N LYS A 200 -33.26 -8.82 3.36
CA LYS A 200 -34.39 -8.88 4.30
C LYS A 200 -34.85 -10.31 4.55
N GLU A 201 -35.00 -11.13 3.51
CA GLU A 201 -35.38 -12.54 3.67
C GLU A 201 -34.29 -13.33 4.42
N LEU A 202 -33.01 -13.03 4.19
CA LEU A 202 -31.90 -13.62 4.96
C LEU A 202 -32.01 -13.27 6.45
N GLN A 203 -32.19 -11.99 6.80
CA GLN A 203 -32.31 -11.55 8.19
C GLN A 203 -33.54 -12.15 8.90
N ASP A 204 -34.64 -12.32 8.17
CA ASP A 204 -35.88 -12.94 8.65
C ASP A 204 -35.79 -14.47 8.81
N GLY A 205 -34.71 -15.10 8.32
CA GLY A 205 -34.56 -16.56 8.35
C GLY A 205 -35.33 -17.30 7.24
N ASN A 206 -35.89 -16.57 6.27
CA ASN A 206 -36.62 -17.14 5.14
C ASN A 206 -35.67 -17.52 4.00
N PHE A 207 -34.64 -18.32 4.31
CA PHE A 207 -33.51 -18.59 3.42
C PHE A 207 -33.92 -19.08 2.02
N ARG A 208 -34.92 -19.96 1.93
CA ARG A 208 -35.44 -20.49 0.66
C ARG A 208 -35.95 -19.40 -0.28
N TRP A 209 -36.48 -18.30 0.26
CA TRP A 209 -37.03 -17.19 -0.52
C TRP A 209 -35.99 -16.15 -0.93
N ALA A 210 -34.75 -16.23 -0.44
CA ALA A 210 -33.73 -15.20 -0.67
C ALA A 210 -33.47 -14.98 -2.17
N ASN A 211 -33.23 -16.05 -2.93
CA ASN A 211 -32.94 -15.96 -4.38
C ASN A 211 -34.17 -15.50 -5.16
N THR A 212 -35.38 -15.85 -4.70
CA THR A 212 -36.62 -15.31 -5.28
C THR A 212 -36.69 -13.80 -5.05
N ALA A 213 -36.48 -13.34 -3.82
CA ALA A 213 -36.57 -11.93 -3.46
C ALA A 213 -35.59 -11.03 -4.24
N THR A 214 -34.47 -11.58 -4.71
CA THR A 214 -33.53 -10.91 -5.63
C THR A 214 -34.24 -10.41 -6.91
N LEU A 215 -35.26 -11.13 -7.39
CA LEU A 215 -36.03 -10.75 -8.58
C LEU A 215 -37.06 -9.64 -8.34
N SER A 216 -37.24 -9.16 -7.11
CA SER A 216 -38.29 -8.18 -6.77
C SER A 216 -38.10 -6.78 -7.36
N GLY A 217 -36.89 -6.46 -7.84
CA GLY A 217 -36.65 -5.25 -8.63
C GLY A 217 -37.08 -5.37 -10.10
N THR A 218 -37.52 -6.56 -10.51
CA THR A 218 -38.04 -6.85 -11.85
C THR A 218 -39.57 -6.93 -11.85
N SER A 219 -40.18 -7.16 -13.02
CA SER A 219 -41.62 -7.43 -13.15
C SER A 219 -41.99 -8.92 -13.06
N ILE A 220 -41.04 -9.78 -12.67
CA ILE A 220 -41.21 -11.24 -12.60
C ILE A 220 -42.00 -11.64 -11.35
N ILE A 221 -41.78 -10.96 -10.23
CA ILE A 221 -42.45 -11.25 -8.96
C ILE A 221 -43.00 -9.99 -8.32
N THR A 222 -43.97 -10.16 -7.44
CA THR A 222 -44.49 -9.11 -6.57
C THR A 222 -44.63 -9.63 -5.15
N LYS A 223 -44.50 -8.74 -4.15
CA LYS A 223 -44.69 -9.12 -2.74
C LYS A 223 -46.17 -9.04 -2.38
N THR A 224 -46.73 -10.14 -1.90
CA THR A 224 -48.13 -10.25 -1.45
C THR A 224 -48.17 -10.68 0.01
N GLY A 225 -48.34 -9.74 0.93
CA GLY A 225 -48.24 -10.03 2.36
C GLY A 225 -46.83 -10.47 2.75
N THR A 226 -46.71 -11.68 3.30
CA THR A 226 -45.42 -12.28 3.70
C THR A 226 -44.83 -13.23 2.65
N SER A 227 -45.49 -13.41 1.50
CA SER A 227 -45.03 -14.31 0.43
C SER A 227 -44.73 -13.56 -0.86
N TRP A 228 -44.02 -14.23 -1.76
CA TRP A 228 -43.75 -13.76 -3.11
C TRP A 228 -44.68 -14.46 -4.09
N GLN A 229 -45.24 -13.71 -5.04
CA GLN A 229 -46.09 -14.24 -6.09
C GLN A 229 -45.46 -13.94 -7.46
N TYR A 230 -45.35 -14.97 -8.29
CA TYR A 230 -44.90 -14.84 -9.68
C TYR A 230 -45.99 -14.18 -10.53
N ASN A 231 -45.57 -13.24 -11.38
CA ASN A 231 -46.44 -12.59 -12.34
C ASN A 231 -46.60 -13.50 -13.58
N PRO A 232 -47.80 -14.03 -13.87
CA PRO A 232 -48.00 -14.88 -15.04
C PRO A 232 -47.69 -14.17 -16.37
N GLU A 233 -47.84 -12.85 -16.42
CA GLU A 233 -47.53 -12.05 -17.62
C GLU A 233 -46.02 -11.95 -17.91
N ALA A 234 -45.16 -12.39 -16.99
CA ALA A 234 -43.70 -12.42 -17.20
C ALA A 234 -43.22 -13.65 -17.98
N PHE A 235 -44.13 -14.59 -18.32
CA PHE A 235 -43.78 -15.87 -18.91
C PHE A 235 -44.54 -16.13 -20.22
N THR A 236 -44.00 -17.02 -21.06
CA THR A 236 -44.67 -17.56 -22.25
C THR A 236 -45.69 -18.63 -21.87
N ASP A 237 -46.48 -19.08 -22.83
CA ASP A 237 -47.45 -20.18 -22.64
C ASP A 237 -46.77 -21.52 -22.27
N GLU A 238 -45.48 -21.67 -22.60
CA GLU A 238 -44.64 -22.80 -22.21
C GLU A 238 -43.99 -22.62 -20.82
N GLY A 239 -44.30 -21.53 -20.12
CA GLY A 239 -43.77 -21.23 -18.79
C GLY A 239 -42.32 -20.74 -18.77
N HIS A 240 -41.78 -20.28 -19.90
CA HIS A 240 -40.45 -19.68 -19.97
C HIS A 240 -40.51 -18.18 -19.72
N LEU A 241 -39.47 -17.58 -19.14
CA LEU A 241 -39.39 -16.12 -19.04
C LEU A 241 -39.44 -15.46 -20.41
N LEU A 242 -40.21 -14.37 -20.53
CA LEU A 242 -40.24 -13.57 -21.75
C LEU A 242 -38.86 -13.02 -22.08
N SER A 243 -38.50 -13.00 -23.36
CA SER A 243 -37.16 -12.64 -23.84
C SER A 243 -36.68 -11.23 -23.45
N HIS A 244 -37.59 -10.32 -23.12
CA HIS A 244 -37.25 -8.97 -22.65
C HIS A 244 -37.02 -8.89 -21.14
N LEU A 245 -37.34 -9.95 -20.40
CA LEU A 245 -37.10 -10.14 -18.96
C LEU A 245 -35.95 -11.12 -18.69
N ALA A 246 -35.74 -12.08 -19.58
CA ALA A 246 -34.51 -12.89 -19.67
C ALA A 246 -33.36 -12.05 -20.25
N LYS A 247 -32.90 -11.08 -19.46
CA LYS A 247 -31.81 -10.15 -19.81
C LYS A 247 -30.57 -10.47 -18.98
N GLU A 248 -30.03 -11.66 -19.23
CA GLU A 248 -28.79 -12.08 -18.60
C GLU A 248 -27.64 -11.22 -19.11
N GLN A 249 -26.77 -10.83 -18.19
CA GLN A 249 -25.62 -9.98 -18.46
C GLN A 249 -24.35 -10.58 -17.85
N GLU A 250 -23.22 -10.12 -18.34
CA GLU A 250 -21.98 -10.25 -17.60
C GLU A 250 -22.06 -9.39 -16.33
N PRO A 251 -21.48 -9.84 -15.20
CA PRO A 251 -21.49 -9.07 -13.96
C PRO A 251 -20.83 -7.70 -14.16
N ASN A 252 -21.50 -6.64 -13.70
CA ASN A 252 -21.00 -5.28 -13.75
C ASN A 252 -20.57 -4.77 -12.36
N ASN A 253 -20.03 -3.56 -12.28
CA ASN A 253 -19.53 -2.99 -11.03
C ASN A 253 -20.61 -2.96 -9.93
N LYS A 254 -21.86 -2.61 -10.26
CA LYS A 254 -22.94 -2.54 -9.25
C LYS A 254 -23.21 -3.89 -8.61
N ASN A 255 -23.14 -4.98 -9.38
CA ASN A 255 -23.29 -6.33 -8.86
C ASN A 255 -22.21 -6.64 -7.81
N CYS A 256 -20.95 -6.32 -8.10
CA CYS A 256 -19.84 -6.50 -7.15
C CYS A 256 -19.97 -5.56 -5.93
N GLY A 257 -20.49 -4.34 -6.14
CA GLY A 257 -20.71 -3.34 -5.10
C GLY A 257 -21.69 -3.77 -4.01
N PHE A 258 -22.57 -4.73 -4.26
CA PHE A 258 -23.49 -5.26 -3.24
C PHE A 258 -22.79 -5.84 -2.02
N CYS A 259 -21.60 -6.44 -2.19
CA CYS A 259 -20.87 -7.13 -1.11
C CYS A 259 -19.54 -6.44 -0.75
N HIS A 260 -18.92 -5.75 -1.70
CA HIS A 260 -17.56 -5.23 -1.55
C HIS A 260 -17.48 -3.79 -1.07
N GLY A 261 -18.26 -2.85 -1.61
CA GLY A 261 -18.11 -1.43 -1.28
C GLY A 261 -18.95 -0.50 -2.16
N LEU A 262 -18.74 0.81 -2.01
CA LEU A 262 -19.47 1.80 -2.77
C LEU A 262 -19.04 1.80 -4.23
N VAL A 263 -19.96 1.35 -5.08
CA VAL A 263 -19.92 1.51 -6.53
C VAL A 263 -21.03 2.47 -6.94
N HIS A 264 -20.68 3.51 -7.68
CA HIS A 264 -21.63 4.50 -8.15
C HIS A 264 -21.41 4.85 -9.62
N ASP A 265 -22.26 4.29 -10.49
CA ASP A 265 -22.16 4.50 -11.94
C ASP A 265 -23.21 5.50 -12.46
N ASP A 266 -24.00 6.15 -11.59
CA ASP A 266 -24.98 7.17 -12.01
C ASP A 266 -24.39 8.58 -11.92
N HIS A 267 -24.30 9.27 -13.05
CA HIS A 267 -23.79 10.64 -13.08
C HIS A 267 -24.78 11.71 -12.65
N LYS A 268 -26.08 11.40 -12.60
CA LYS A 268 -27.14 12.36 -12.26
C LYS A 268 -27.29 12.51 -10.76
N ASP A 269 -27.14 11.41 -10.05
CA ASP A 269 -27.30 11.39 -8.60
C ASP A 269 -25.94 11.64 -7.92
N PRO A 270 -25.82 12.66 -7.06
CA PRO A 270 -24.58 12.94 -6.35
C PRO A 270 -24.27 11.84 -5.33
N ILE A 271 -23.02 11.40 -5.26
CA ILE A 271 -22.56 10.46 -4.22
C ILE A 271 -22.66 11.12 -2.85
N ILE A 272 -23.30 10.45 -1.90
CA ILE A 272 -23.43 10.92 -0.52
C ILE A 272 -23.05 9.76 0.41
N THR A 273 -22.20 10.07 1.39
CA THR A 273 -21.91 9.20 2.54
C THR A 273 -21.86 10.06 3.81
N THR A 274 -22.19 9.46 4.94
CA THR A 274 -22.12 10.08 6.28
C THR A 274 -21.41 9.12 7.23
N GLY A 275 -20.53 9.66 8.07
CA GLY A 275 -19.72 8.83 8.96
C GLY A 275 -18.90 7.78 8.22
N CYS A 276 -18.31 6.87 8.99
CA CYS A 276 -17.68 5.67 8.46
C CYS A 276 -18.69 4.51 8.49
N SER A 277 -19.90 4.77 7.98
CA SER A 277 -21.08 3.91 8.15
C SER A 277 -20.86 2.46 7.64
N PRO A 278 -21.36 1.44 8.36
CA PRO A 278 -20.93 0.04 8.22
C PRO A 278 -21.49 -0.75 7.01
N GLU A 279 -22.19 -0.11 6.08
CA GLU A 279 -22.90 -0.83 5.02
C GLU A 279 -22.02 -1.26 3.84
N ARG A 280 -20.78 -0.75 3.73
CA ARG A 280 -19.94 -0.89 2.52
C ARG A 280 -18.49 -1.17 2.87
N TRP A 281 -18.10 -2.44 2.84
CA TRP A 281 -16.87 -2.94 3.47
C TRP A 281 -15.57 -2.24 3.03
N SER A 282 -15.26 -2.18 1.74
CA SER A 282 -14.01 -1.55 1.26
C SER A 282 -14.04 -0.04 1.50
N THR A 283 -15.17 0.63 1.29
CA THR A 283 -15.34 2.05 1.60
C THR A 283 -15.13 2.35 3.08
N GLN A 284 -15.67 1.50 3.96
CA GLN A 284 -15.51 1.60 5.41
C GLN A 284 -14.09 1.29 5.89
N THR A 285 -13.42 0.33 5.26
CA THR A 285 -12.11 -0.15 5.72
C THR A 285 -10.93 0.60 5.10
N THR A 286 -11.14 1.25 3.95
CA THR A 286 -10.09 1.93 3.18
C THR A 286 -10.50 3.25 2.54
N GLY A 287 -11.77 3.65 2.62
CA GLY A 287 -12.27 4.84 1.91
C GLY A 287 -12.41 4.65 0.39
N GLN A 288 -12.24 3.44 -0.14
CA GLN A 288 -12.32 3.19 -1.58
C GLN A 288 -13.74 3.42 -2.14
N ILE A 289 -13.84 4.23 -3.20
CA ILE A 289 -15.10 4.49 -3.93
C ILE A 289 -14.87 4.26 -5.43
N ILE A 290 -15.62 3.32 -6.01
CA ILE A 290 -15.53 3.05 -7.45
C ILE A 290 -16.60 3.88 -8.16
N SER A 291 -16.17 5.00 -8.73
CA SER A 291 -17.07 5.86 -9.50
C SER A 291 -16.35 6.70 -10.55
N SER A 292 -17.05 6.92 -11.66
CA SER A 292 -16.67 7.85 -12.72
C SER A 292 -17.13 9.29 -12.45
N GLN A 293 -17.85 9.57 -11.35
CA GLN A 293 -18.26 10.91 -10.94
C GLN A 293 -17.05 11.74 -10.48
N GLN A 294 -17.04 13.04 -10.77
CA GLN A 294 -16.01 13.95 -10.24
C GLN A 294 -16.22 14.17 -8.74
N LEU A 295 -15.12 14.29 -8.00
CA LEU A 295 -15.15 14.60 -6.56
C LEU A 295 -15.95 15.88 -6.27
N ALA A 296 -15.75 16.93 -7.09
CA ALA A 296 -16.46 18.20 -7.00
C ALA A 296 -17.99 18.07 -7.19
N ASP A 297 -18.45 17.08 -7.94
CA ASP A 297 -19.87 16.85 -8.26
C ASP A 297 -20.57 15.96 -7.22
N SER A 298 -19.82 15.36 -6.29
CA SER A 298 -20.41 14.57 -5.20
C SER A 298 -21.30 15.43 -4.30
N GLY A 299 -22.18 14.81 -3.52
CA GLY A 299 -22.96 15.47 -2.46
C GLY A 299 -22.21 15.60 -1.14
N MET A 300 -21.00 15.04 -1.06
CA MET A 300 -20.17 15.02 0.15
C MET A 300 -19.57 16.40 0.47
N ASN A 301 -19.38 16.70 1.75
CA ASN A 301 -18.75 17.93 2.23
C ASN A 301 -17.22 17.81 2.23
N LEU A 302 -16.61 17.79 1.04
CA LEU A 302 -15.16 17.58 0.86
C LEU A 302 -14.35 18.86 1.13
N ALA A 303 -13.20 18.74 1.79
CA ALA A 303 -12.24 19.81 1.92
C ALA A 303 -11.69 20.23 0.54
N GLY A 304 -11.76 21.54 0.24
CA GLY A 304 -11.28 22.07 -1.05
C GLY A 304 -12.11 21.62 -2.27
N LYS A 305 -13.36 21.15 -2.06
CA LYS A 305 -14.21 20.52 -3.09
C LYS A 305 -14.21 21.18 -4.47
N LYS A 306 -14.24 22.52 -4.52
CA LYS A 306 -14.29 23.29 -5.77
C LYS A 306 -13.10 23.04 -6.71
N ASP A 307 -11.96 22.65 -6.15
CA ASP A 307 -10.73 22.41 -6.92
C ASP A 307 -10.56 20.92 -7.29
N LEU A 308 -11.43 20.03 -6.79
CA LEU A 308 -11.34 18.58 -6.97
C LEU A 308 -11.96 18.11 -8.30
N SER A 309 -11.31 18.45 -9.40
CA SER A 309 -11.77 18.13 -10.78
C SER A 309 -11.49 16.71 -11.27
N ARG A 310 -10.84 15.86 -10.46
CA ARG A 310 -10.66 14.44 -10.78
C ARG A 310 -11.91 13.62 -10.43
N VAL A 311 -12.02 12.45 -11.06
CA VAL A 311 -12.98 11.41 -10.66
C VAL A 311 -12.48 10.64 -9.44
N TRP A 312 -13.40 9.93 -8.78
CA TRP A 312 -13.05 8.96 -7.73
C TRP A 312 -12.06 7.92 -8.28
N ASP A 313 -12.46 7.13 -9.27
CA ASP A 313 -11.60 6.12 -9.91
C ASP A 313 -11.48 6.33 -11.43
N ILE A 314 -10.25 6.45 -11.93
CA ILE A 314 -10.00 6.59 -13.37
C ILE A 314 -10.45 5.37 -14.17
N HIS A 315 -10.40 4.18 -13.61
CA HIS A 315 -10.81 2.95 -14.28
C HIS A 315 -12.32 2.96 -14.54
N ALA A 316 -13.12 3.39 -13.56
CA ALA A 316 -14.56 3.58 -13.73
C ALA A 316 -14.86 4.64 -14.80
N GLN A 317 -14.13 5.77 -14.84
CA GLN A 317 -14.27 6.77 -15.91
C GLN A 317 -13.92 6.19 -17.30
N ARG A 318 -13.02 5.21 -17.36
CA ARG A 318 -12.64 4.51 -18.59
C ARG A 318 -13.55 3.33 -18.93
N VAL A 319 -14.65 3.16 -18.18
CA VAL A 319 -15.65 2.11 -18.39
C VAL A 319 -15.06 0.71 -18.22
N LEU A 320 -13.99 0.59 -17.44
CA LEU A 320 -13.53 -0.72 -16.98
C LEU A 320 -14.48 -1.22 -15.89
N VAL A 321 -14.85 -2.49 -16.00
CA VAL A 321 -15.65 -3.18 -14.99
C VAL A 321 -14.80 -4.11 -14.15
N CYS A 322 -15.28 -4.47 -12.95
CA CYS A 322 -14.55 -5.30 -11.99
C CYS A 322 -14.07 -6.60 -12.63
N THR A 323 -14.88 -7.22 -13.49
CA THR A 323 -14.59 -8.48 -14.20
C THR A 323 -13.49 -8.36 -15.27
N ASP A 324 -13.13 -7.15 -15.72
CA ASP A 324 -11.99 -6.95 -16.62
C ASP A 324 -10.64 -7.25 -15.93
N CYS A 325 -10.59 -7.03 -14.60
CA CYS A 325 -9.44 -7.33 -13.76
C CYS A 325 -9.64 -8.63 -12.97
N HIS A 326 -10.84 -8.83 -12.40
CA HIS A 326 -11.25 -9.99 -11.60
C HIS A 326 -12.05 -11.00 -12.43
N TYR A 327 -11.53 -11.40 -13.58
CA TYR A 327 -12.18 -12.37 -14.46
C TYR A 327 -12.18 -13.79 -13.85
N SER A 328 -13.10 -14.63 -14.34
CA SER A 328 -13.12 -16.06 -14.05
C SER A 328 -11.79 -16.74 -14.42
N ALA A 329 -11.22 -17.52 -13.51
CA ALA A 329 -9.90 -18.11 -13.66
C ALA A 329 -9.74 -19.00 -14.90
N ASN A 330 -10.82 -19.57 -15.45
CA ASN A 330 -10.80 -20.38 -16.67
C ASN A 330 -11.35 -19.64 -17.92
N ASN A 331 -11.49 -18.31 -17.87
CA ASN A 331 -11.97 -17.52 -19.00
C ASN A 331 -11.04 -17.65 -20.23
N PRO A 332 -11.53 -18.12 -21.39
CA PRO A 332 -10.68 -18.45 -22.55
C PRO A 332 -10.08 -17.22 -23.27
N ILE A 333 -10.60 -16.02 -23.02
CA ILE A 333 -10.09 -14.76 -23.59
C ILE A 333 -8.93 -14.26 -22.72
N TYR A 334 -9.14 -14.23 -21.40
CA TYR A 334 -8.23 -13.58 -20.47
C TYR A 334 -7.16 -14.50 -19.90
N TYR A 335 -7.44 -15.81 -19.80
CA TYR A 335 -6.53 -16.81 -19.26
C TYR A 335 -5.20 -16.82 -20.01
N GLN A 336 -4.12 -16.79 -19.24
CA GLN A 336 -2.77 -17.07 -19.69
C GLN A 336 -2.22 -18.18 -18.82
N GLU A 337 -1.73 -19.24 -19.45
CA GLU A 337 -1.08 -20.33 -18.74
C GLU A 337 0.18 -19.81 -18.01
N PRO A 338 0.33 -20.11 -16.70
CA PRO A 338 1.51 -19.71 -15.93
C PRO A 338 2.81 -20.16 -16.61
N SER A 339 3.88 -19.39 -16.45
CA SER A 339 5.20 -19.70 -17.04
C SER A 339 5.73 -21.08 -16.64
N ASP A 340 5.32 -21.57 -15.48
CA ASP A 340 5.87 -22.76 -14.84
C ASP A 340 5.20 -24.04 -15.36
N SER A 341 3.92 -23.95 -15.75
CA SER A 341 3.18 -25.04 -16.40
C SER A 341 3.32 -25.01 -17.92
N ARG A 342 3.61 -23.84 -18.50
CA ARG A 342 3.87 -23.71 -19.93
C ARG A 342 5.23 -24.33 -20.29
N PRO A 343 5.29 -25.27 -21.25
CA PRO A 343 6.56 -25.82 -21.70
C PRO A 343 7.56 -24.72 -22.09
N SER A 344 8.80 -24.81 -21.61
CA SER A 344 9.82 -23.75 -21.74
C SER A 344 10.14 -23.33 -23.19
N HIS A 345 9.79 -24.17 -24.17
CA HIS A 345 9.95 -23.89 -25.60
C HIS A 345 8.77 -23.12 -26.21
N LEU A 346 7.64 -22.96 -25.51
CA LEU A 346 6.46 -22.24 -25.96
C LEU A 346 6.45 -20.82 -25.38
N LYS A 347 6.42 -19.82 -26.26
CA LYS A 347 6.14 -18.42 -25.89
C LYS A 347 4.65 -18.15 -25.69
N PHE A 348 3.80 -18.97 -26.31
CA PHE A 348 2.35 -18.87 -26.28
C PHE A 348 1.78 -20.26 -26.51
N ASP A 349 0.84 -20.69 -25.66
CA ASP A 349 0.08 -21.92 -25.88
C ASP A 349 -1.26 -21.59 -26.55
N SER A 350 -1.50 -22.19 -27.71
CA SER A 350 -2.75 -22.02 -28.46
C SER A 350 -3.89 -22.90 -27.94
N ARG A 351 -3.60 -23.88 -27.08
CA ARG A 351 -4.61 -24.75 -26.47
C ARG A 351 -5.38 -23.94 -25.43
N ARG A 352 -6.56 -23.49 -25.81
CA ARG A 352 -7.52 -22.82 -24.91
C ARG A 352 -8.76 -23.69 -24.79
N ARG A 353 -9.48 -23.54 -23.68
CA ARG A 353 -10.80 -24.16 -23.55
C ARG A 353 -11.72 -23.63 -24.63
N ASP A 354 -12.58 -24.51 -25.12
CA ASP A 354 -13.62 -24.12 -26.06
C ASP A 354 -14.62 -23.18 -25.36
N ILE A 355 -15.16 -22.19 -26.09
CA ILE A 355 -16.10 -21.24 -25.51
C ILE A 355 -17.38 -21.92 -25.01
N ASN A 356 -17.84 -23.00 -25.67
CA ASN A 356 -19.03 -23.73 -25.23
C ASN A 356 -18.74 -24.52 -23.95
N GLU A 357 -17.52 -25.06 -23.81
CA GLU A 357 -17.07 -25.71 -22.58
C GLU A 357 -16.99 -24.71 -21.42
N TYR A 358 -16.47 -23.50 -21.67
CA TYR A 358 -16.45 -22.42 -20.69
C TYR A 358 -17.87 -21.98 -20.29
N LEU A 359 -18.78 -21.83 -21.24
CA LEU A 359 -20.17 -21.45 -20.93
C LEU A 359 -20.88 -22.54 -20.14
N TYR A 360 -20.62 -23.82 -20.40
CA TYR A 360 -21.19 -24.92 -19.60
C TYR A 360 -20.56 -25.01 -18.19
N ARG A 361 -19.24 -24.81 -18.07
CA ARG A 361 -18.46 -24.91 -16.82
C ARG A 361 -17.60 -23.67 -16.54
N PRO A 362 -18.20 -22.49 -16.32
CA PRO A 362 -17.44 -21.30 -15.96
C PRO A 362 -16.99 -21.42 -14.50
N SER A 363 -15.69 -21.34 -14.26
CA SER A 363 -15.18 -21.32 -12.89
C SER A 363 -15.58 -20.00 -12.24
N HIS A 364 -16.20 -20.04 -11.06
CA HIS A 364 -16.50 -18.85 -10.27
C HIS A 364 -15.42 -18.57 -9.22
N GLN A 365 -14.21 -19.09 -9.47
CA GLN A 365 -12.98 -18.59 -8.88
C GLN A 365 -12.58 -17.37 -9.69
N PHE A 366 -12.72 -16.18 -9.11
CA PHE A 366 -12.27 -14.94 -9.72
C PHE A 366 -10.82 -14.70 -9.39
N VAL A 367 -10.03 -14.33 -10.40
CA VAL A 367 -8.63 -14.00 -10.19
C VAL A 367 -8.50 -12.82 -9.23
N LYS A 368 -7.45 -12.83 -8.40
CA LYS A 368 -7.18 -11.77 -7.42
C LYS A 368 -5.72 -11.36 -7.43
N GLY A 369 -5.50 -10.11 -7.02
CA GLY A 369 -4.17 -9.63 -6.67
C GLY A 369 -3.72 -10.20 -5.32
N GLN A 370 -2.56 -9.75 -4.87
CA GLN A 370 -2.14 -10.03 -3.51
C GLN A 370 -2.93 -9.16 -2.52
N SER A 371 -3.63 -9.81 -1.58
CA SER A 371 -4.46 -9.16 -0.56
C SER A 371 -3.72 -9.10 0.78
N SER A 372 -4.01 -8.09 1.61
CA SER A 372 -3.47 -8.01 2.98
C SER A 372 -3.88 -9.19 3.87
N TYR A 373 -5.02 -9.82 3.56
CA TYR A 373 -5.47 -11.09 4.13
C TYR A 373 -4.82 -12.24 3.38
N GLY A 374 -3.60 -12.61 3.79
CA GLY A 374 -2.78 -13.61 3.09
C GLY A 374 -3.35 -15.03 3.11
N THR A 375 -4.33 -15.31 3.97
CA THR A 375 -4.96 -16.63 4.10
C THR A 375 -6.16 -16.84 3.17
N LEU A 376 -6.64 -15.79 2.51
CA LEU A 376 -7.86 -15.84 1.71
C LEU A 376 -7.58 -16.41 0.32
N ALA A 377 -8.09 -17.61 -0.01
CA ALA A 377 -7.91 -18.27 -1.31
C ALA A 377 -6.46 -18.19 -1.86
N PRO A 378 -5.46 -18.65 -1.10
CA PRO A 378 -4.03 -18.48 -1.44
C PRO A 378 -3.67 -19.06 -2.82
N GLU A 379 -4.41 -20.07 -3.29
CA GLU A 379 -4.26 -20.67 -4.62
C GLU A 379 -4.54 -19.68 -5.77
N LEU A 380 -5.20 -18.56 -5.50
CA LEU A 380 -5.49 -17.50 -6.49
C LEU A 380 -4.57 -16.28 -6.35
N ASP A 381 -3.57 -16.30 -5.47
CA ASP A 381 -2.67 -15.16 -5.28
C ASP A 381 -1.92 -14.78 -6.57
N ALA A 382 -1.90 -13.48 -6.87
CA ALA A 382 -1.31 -12.88 -8.07
C ALA A 382 -1.76 -13.50 -9.40
N SER A 383 -2.95 -14.09 -9.45
CA SER A 383 -3.57 -14.56 -10.69
C SER A 383 -4.16 -13.40 -11.52
N MET A 384 -4.43 -12.26 -10.88
CA MET A 384 -4.90 -11.03 -11.53
C MET A 384 -3.78 -10.33 -12.31
N ARG A 385 -4.15 -9.72 -13.44
CA ARG A 385 -3.24 -8.87 -14.22
C ARG A 385 -2.76 -7.67 -13.40
N ARG A 386 -1.48 -7.36 -13.50
CA ARG A 386 -0.88 -6.17 -12.87
C ARG A 386 -0.96 -4.96 -13.81
N CYS A 387 -0.73 -3.76 -13.27
CA CYS A 387 -0.83 -2.50 -14.03
C CYS A 387 0.00 -2.53 -15.33
N GLU A 388 1.21 -3.09 -15.30
CA GLU A 388 2.10 -3.19 -16.46
C GLU A 388 1.62 -4.14 -17.56
N SER A 389 0.62 -4.98 -17.29
CA SER A 389 -0.02 -5.81 -18.32
C SER A 389 -0.87 -4.97 -19.28
N CYS A 390 -1.30 -3.78 -18.85
CA CYS A 390 -2.13 -2.86 -19.63
C CYS A 390 -1.44 -1.51 -19.91
N HIS A 391 -0.49 -1.10 -19.05
CA HIS A 391 0.20 0.19 -19.13
C HIS A 391 1.68 0.02 -19.48
N SER A 392 2.17 0.80 -20.45
CA SER A 392 3.61 0.90 -20.72
C SER A 392 4.25 1.99 -19.88
N ILE A 393 5.20 1.58 -19.03
CA ILE A 393 6.00 2.48 -18.21
C ILE A 393 7.00 3.25 -19.08
N GLU A 394 7.60 2.56 -20.05
CA GLU A 394 8.58 3.11 -20.98
C GLU A 394 8.00 4.29 -21.76
N ALA A 395 6.74 4.18 -22.20
CA ALA A 395 6.08 5.16 -23.04
C ALA A 395 5.52 6.39 -22.28
N THR A 396 5.42 6.36 -20.95
CA THR A 396 4.65 7.37 -20.18
C THR A 396 5.44 8.03 -19.04
N HIS A 397 6.39 7.32 -18.41
CA HIS A 397 7.05 7.76 -17.17
C HIS A 397 8.38 8.48 -17.39
N ASP A 398 8.55 9.26 -18.46
CA ASP A 398 9.83 9.96 -18.76
C ASP A 398 10.26 10.98 -17.70
N TRP A 399 9.31 11.39 -16.86
CA TRP A 399 9.57 12.21 -15.69
C TRP A 399 10.36 11.44 -14.61
N LEU A 400 10.19 10.13 -14.50
CA LEU A 400 10.78 9.29 -13.44
C LEU A 400 12.15 8.75 -13.89
N PRO A 401 13.27 9.20 -13.28
CA PRO A 401 14.56 8.58 -13.52
C PRO A 401 14.58 7.16 -12.93
N TYR A 402 15.38 6.26 -13.50
CA TYR A 402 15.62 4.93 -12.92
C TYR A 402 14.33 4.13 -12.67
N LYS A 403 13.50 4.05 -13.72
CA LYS A 403 12.17 3.41 -13.74
C LYS A 403 12.19 2.00 -13.13
N GLU A 404 13.13 1.13 -13.54
CA GLU A 404 13.25 -0.24 -13.03
C GLU A 404 13.44 -0.29 -11.50
N ARG A 405 14.34 0.54 -10.94
CA ARG A 405 14.58 0.55 -9.49
C ARG A 405 13.34 0.99 -8.71
N HIS A 406 12.63 2.01 -9.18
CA HIS A 406 11.40 2.45 -8.53
C HIS A 406 10.33 1.37 -8.57
N LEU A 407 10.14 0.68 -9.70
CA LEU A 407 9.13 -0.37 -9.83
C LEU A 407 9.46 -1.67 -9.08
N ASN A 408 10.73 -1.91 -8.80
CA ASN A 408 11.16 -3.01 -7.93
C ASN A 408 10.90 -2.72 -6.45
N THR A 409 10.77 -1.45 -6.06
CA THR A 409 10.61 -1.03 -4.66
C THR A 409 9.20 -0.50 -4.35
N MET A 410 8.48 0.04 -5.33
CA MET A 410 7.17 0.67 -5.16
C MET A 410 6.16 0.04 -6.11
N SER A 411 4.96 -0.22 -5.58
CA SER A 411 3.79 -0.51 -6.40
C SER A 411 3.35 0.73 -7.19
N CYS A 412 2.58 0.55 -8.27
CA CYS A 412 2.06 1.67 -9.05
C CYS A 412 1.10 2.51 -8.18
N GLU A 413 0.33 1.83 -7.34
CA GLU A 413 -0.63 2.38 -6.40
C GLU A 413 0.01 3.39 -5.43
N SER A 414 1.25 3.19 -5.01
CA SER A 414 1.96 4.14 -4.13
C SER A 414 2.12 5.54 -4.73
N CYS A 415 2.21 5.66 -6.06
CA CYS A 415 2.28 6.94 -6.75
C CYS A 415 0.91 7.41 -7.28
N HIS A 416 0.04 6.46 -7.61
CA HIS A 416 -1.26 6.72 -8.22
C HIS A 416 -2.42 6.86 -7.23
N ILE A 417 -2.20 6.55 -5.95
CA ILE A 417 -3.16 6.74 -4.85
C ILE A 417 -2.47 7.55 -3.73
N PRO A 418 -2.02 8.79 -4.01
CA PRO A 418 -1.25 9.55 -3.02
C PRO A 418 -2.11 9.98 -1.82
N LYS A 419 -3.42 10.14 -2.05
CA LYS A 419 -4.42 10.59 -1.07
C LYS A 419 -5.80 9.98 -1.40
N MET A 420 -6.47 9.50 -0.35
CA MET A 420 -7.89 9.13 -0.37
C MET A 420 -8.75 10.35 -0.04
N TYR A 421 -9.87 10.51 -0.74
CA TYR A 421 -10.80 11.64 -0.54
C TYR A 421 -12.05 11.29 0.26
N SER A 422 -12.25 10.01 0.57
CA SER A 422 -13.27 9.55 1.52
C SER A 422 -12.68 9.46 2.93
N ASN A 423 -13.56 9.39 3.92
CA ASN A 423 -13.27 8.92 5.26
C ASN A 423 -13.34 7.39 5.36
N THR A 424 -12.78 6.84 6.43
CA THR A 424 -12.67 5.39 6.70
C THR A 424 -12.51 5.13 8.20
N TYR A 425 -12.66 3.90 8.68
CA TYR A 425 -12.31 3.58 10.06
C TYR A 425 -10.83 3.82 10.34
N LYS A 426 -10.58 4.47 11.49
CA LYS A 426 -9.28 4.58 12.15
C LYS A 426 -9.18 3.55 13.27
N GLN A 427 -10.21 3.50 14.11
CA GLN A 427 -10.29 2.59 15.25
C GLN A 427 -11.73 2.11 15.48
N VAL A 428 -11.88 0.91 16.04
CA VAL A 428 -13.14 0.34 16.52
C VAL A 428 -12.92 -0.16 17.95
N ASP A 429 -13.71 0.31 18.90
CA ASP A 429 -13.57 0.00 20.32
C ASP A 429 -14.84 -0.69 20.83
N TRP A 430 -14.72 -2.01 21.03
CA TRP A 430 -15.72 -2.86 21.67
C TRP A 430 -15.50 -2.99 23.18
N THR A 431 -14.52 -2.29 23.76
CA THR A 431 -14.34 -2.29 25.22
C THR A 431 -15.43 -1.52 25.94
N VAL A 432 -16.06 -0.57 25.24
CA VAL A 432 -17.23 0.23 25.62
C VAL A 432 -18.35 0.09 24.60
N LEU A 433 -19.60 0.32 25.02
CA LEU A 433 -20.76 0.27 24.14
C LEU A 433 -21.51 1.61 24.17
N THR A 434 -21.98 2.03 23.01
CA THR A 434 -22.97 3.12 22.83
C THR A 434 -24.35 2.69 23.33
N SER A 435 -25.31 3.62 23.46
CA SER A 435 -26.66 3.30 23.94
C SER A 435 -27.43 2.33 23.03
N GLU A 436 -26.97 2.13 21.80
CA GLU A 436 -27.51 1.16 20.85
C GLU A 436 -26.82 -0.22 20.95
N GLY A 437 -25.92 -0.42 21.90
CA GLY A 437 -25.13 -1.64 22.04
C GLY A 437 -24.09 -1.83 20.93
N LYS A 438 -23.71 -0.75 20.23
CA LYS A 438 -22.70 -0.72 19.15
C LYS A 438 -21.34 -0.24 19.69
N PRO A 439 -20.21 -0.55 19.02
CA PRO A 439 -18.90 -0.10 19.48
C PRO A 439 -18.77 1.41 19.35
N HIS A 440 -17.92 2.00 20.18
CA HIS A 440 -17.41 3.33 19.90
C HIS A 440 -16.39 3.23 18.76
N TYR A 441 -16.45 4.11 17.75
CA TYR A 441 -15.50 4.09 16.63
C TYR A 441 -14.93 5.47 16.34
N GLY A 442 -13.69 5.48 15.86
CA GLY A 442 -13.03 6.68 15.36
C GLY A 442 -12.88 6.62 13.85
N CYS A 443 -13.19 7.74 13.19
CA CYS A 443 -12.99 7.91 11.76
C CYS A 443 -11.63 8.57 11.45
N ARG A 444 -11.07 8.22 10.28
CA ARG A 444 -9.92 8.87 9.65
C ARG A 444 -10.41 9.78 8.52
N GLY A 445 -9.77 10.93 8.34
CA GLY A 445 -10.05 11.83 7.22
C GLY A 445 -11.36 12.60 7.32
N ILE A 446 -11.78 12.91 8.56
CA ILE A 446 -12.99 13.67 8.87
C ILE A 446 -12.72 14.64 10.03
N GLU A 447 -13.34 15.81 9.99
CA GLU A 447 -13.33 16.82 11.06
C GLU A 447 -14.77 17.20 11.43
N GLY A 448 -15.02 17.37 12.74
CA GLY A 448 -16.36 17.65 13.28
C GLY A 448 -17.11 16.38 13.71
N GLU A 449 -18.42 16.51 13.90
CA GLU A 449 -19.31 15.42 14.34
C GLU A 449 -19.39 14.33 13.27
N LYS A 450 -18.75 13.17 13.54
CA LYS A 450 -18.46 12.15 12.52
C LYS A 450 -19.67 11.65 11.74
N ASP A 451 -20.84 11.56 12.36
CA ASP A 451 -22.07 11.04 11.71
C ASP A 451 -22.97 12.14 11.12
N SER A 452 -22.50 13.39 11.11
CA SER A 452 -23.22 14.53 10.57
C SER A 452 -22.93 14.76 9.09
N PHE A 453 -23.95 15.14 8.30
CA PHE A 453 -23.75 15.62 6.92
C PHE A 453 -22.89 16.89 6.84
N ASN A 454 -22.78 17.63 7.94
CA ASN A 454 -21.97 18.85 8.03
C ASN A 454 -20.49 18.56 8.35
N ALA A 455 -20.13 17.32 8.68
CA ALA A 455 -18.75 16.95 8.92
C ALA A 455 -17.88 17.23 7.69
N LEU A 456 -16.70 17.80 7.91
CA LEU A 456 -15.78 18.11 6.82
C LEU A 456 -14.94 16.87 6.52
N ILE A 457 -15.05 16.34 5.30
CA ILE A 457 -14.27 15.18 4.86
C ILE A 457 -12.96 15.71 4.27
N THR A 458 -11.88 15.55 5.04
CA THR A 458 -10.54 15.99 4.65
C THR A 458 -9.79 14.93 3.82
N GLY A 459 -10.25 13.68 3.88
CA GLY A 459 -9.55 12.54 3.32
C GLY A 459 -8.27 12.21 4.11
N TYR A 460 -7.48 11.27 3.63
CA TYR A 460 -6.24 10.89 4.30
C TYR A 460 -5.18 10.37 3.34
N GLU A 461 -3.93 10.42 3.79
CA GLU A 461 -2.79 9.88 3.06
C GLU A 461 -2.56 8.43 3.50
N PRO A 462 -2.61 7.44 2.60
CA PRO A 462 -2.34 6.06 2.95
C PRO A 462 -0.93 5.88 3.49
N ILE A 463 -0.76 4.93 4.41
CA ILE A 463 0.57 4.49 4.82
C ILE A 463 1.14 3.53 3.78
N LEU A 464 2.43 3.62 3.53
CA LEU A 464 3.13 2.72 2.61
C LEU A 464 3.82 1.61 3.41
N LEU A 465 3.41 0.36 3.19
CA LEU A 465 4.02 -0.81 3.83
C LEU A 465 4.61 -1.77 2.79
N PRO A 466 5.72 -2.45 3.09
CA PRO A 466 6.27 -3.47 2.22
C PRO A 466 5.33 -4.68 2.13
N ARG A 467 4.89 -5.00 0.91
CA ARG A 467 4.15 -6.23 0.61
C ARG A 467 5.07 -7.22 -0.09
N ARG A 468 5.04 -8.48 0.34
CA ARG A 468 5.81 -9.55 -0.30
C ARG A 468 5.14 -10.01 -1.60
N GLU A 469 5.73 -9.67 -2.73
CA GLU A 469 5.27 -10.08 -4.05
C GLU A 469 5.63 -11.54 -4.38
N ILE A 470 4.95 -12.13 -5.36
CA ILE A 470 5.19 -13.53 -5.78
C ILE A 470 6.59 -13.73 -6.38
N ASP A 471 7.17 -12.67 -6.95
CA ASP A 471 8.54 -12.67 -7.45
C ASP A 471 9.59 -12.67 -6.31
N GLY A 472 9.14 -12.65 -5.06
CA GLY A 472 9.97 -12.65 -3.85
C GLY A 472 10.41 -11.26 -3.41
N ASN A 473 10.17 -10.22 -4.23
CA ASN A 473 10.54 -8.85 -3.89
C ASN A 473 9.51 -8.21 -2.96
N PHE A 474 9.95 -7.22 -2.19
CA PHE A 474 9.06 -6.38 -1.39
C PHE A 474 8.77 -5.07 -2.13
N ARG A 475 7.49 -4.71 -2.22
CA ARG A 475 7.07 -3.44 -2.81
C ARG A 475 6.24 -2.64 -1.82
N LEU A 476 6.61 -1.39 -1.62
CA LEU A 476 5.82 -0.42 -0.87
C LEU A 476 4.46 -0.24 -1.55
N THR A 477 3.40 -0.49 -0.79
CA THR A 477 2.00 -0.50 -1.25
C THR A 477 1.14 0.29 -0.26
N PRO A 478 0.09 1.01 -0.70
CA PRO A 478 -0.76 1.81 0.17
C PRO A 478 -1.75 0.95 0.99
N TYR A 479 -1.88 1.28 2.27
CA TYR A 479 -2.81 0.66 3.20
C TYR A 479 -3.57 1.69 4.03
N ASN A 480 -4.75 1.31 4.51
CA ASN A 480 -5.31 1.85 5.75
C ASN A 480 -5.01 0.89 6.89
N LEU A 481 -4.72 1.43 8.07
CA LEU A 481 -4.59 0.66 9.31
C LEU A 481 -5.80 0.94 10.19
N ILE A 482 -6.46 -0.14 10.63
CA ILE A 482 -7.57 -0.08 11.59
C ILE A 482 -7.12 -0.75 12.87
N THR A 483 -7.20 0.00 13.98
CA THR A 483 -6.95 -0.52 15.32
C THR A 483 -8.26 -0.96 15.96
N SER A 484 -8.34 -2.19 16.43
CA SER A 484 -9.53 -2.70 17.13
C SER A 484 -9.20 -3.03 18.58
N TRP A 485 -10.06 -2.62 19.49
CA TRP A 485 -9.95 -2.89 20.92
C TRP A 485 -11.12 -3.74 21.37
N PHE A 486 -10.84 -4.81 22.11
CA PHE A 486 -11.89 -5.71 22.57
C PHE A 486 -11.50 -6.55 23.78
N TRP A 487 -12.51 -7.15 24.42
CA TRP A 487 -12.31 -8.04 25.56
C TRP A 487 -12.08 -9.48 25.12
N VAL A 488 -11.08 -10.12 25.72
CA VAL A 488 -10.83 -11.56 25.66
C VAL A 488 -10.84 -12.16 27.07
N TYR A 489 -11.04 -13.46 27.17
CA TYR A 489 -11.07 -14.19 28.44
C TYR A 489 -10.61 -15.64 28.27
N GLY A 490 -10.28 -16.29 29.40
CA GLY A 490 -9.92 -17.70 29.48
C GLY A 490 -8.49 -18.04 29.05
N ASN A 491 -8.15 -19.33 29.14
CA ASN A 491 -6.91 -19.90 28.62
C ASN A 491 -7.20 -21.31 28.03
N PRO A 492 -7.12 -21.51 26.71
CA PRO A 492 -6.72 -20.53 25.69
C PRO A 492 -7.70 -19.35 25.61
N GLU A 493 -7.17 -18.18 25.25
CA GLU A 493 -7.95 -16.96 25.12
C GLU A 493 -9.01 -17.08 24.03
N ARG A 494 -10.15 -16.41 24.24
CA ARG A 494 -11.21 -16.23 23.23
C ARG A 494 -11.93 -14.90 23.43
N PRO A 495 -12.58 -14.33 22.39
CA PRO A 495 -13.31 -13.07 22.50
C PRO A 495 -14.53 -13.19 23.43
N VAL A 496 -14.81 -12.14 24.20
CA VAL A 496 -16.07 -12.03 24.96
C VAL A 496 -17.21 -11.82 23.98
N ARG A 497 -18.28 -12.60 24.09
CA ARG A 497 -19.45 -12.49 23.20
C ARG A 497 -20.15 -11.15 23.37
N THR A 498 -20.68 -10.61 22.27
CA THR A 498 -21.42 -9.32 22.28
C THR A 498 -22.54 -9.31 23.33
N TYR A 499 -23.24 -10.44 23.52
CA TYR A 499 -24.31 -10.57 24.50
C TYR A 499 -23.84 -10.41 25.96
N ASP A 500 -22.72 -11.06 26.32
CA ASP A 500 -22.16 -10.96 27.67
C ASP A 500 -21.65 -9.54 27.94
N LEU A 501 -21.07 -8.91 26.91
CA LEU A 501 -20.66 -7.51 26.97
C LEU A 501 -21.86 -6.58 27.17
N GLN A 502 -22.97 -6.76 26.45
CA GLN A 502 -24.18 -5.95 26.64
C GLN A 502 -24.74 -6.07 28.06
N LYS A 503 -24.73 -7.27 28.67
CA LYS A 503 -25.11 -7.46 30.08
C LYS A 503 -24.21 -6.69 31.06
N VAL A 504 -22.97 -6.41 30.67
CA VAL A 504 -22.03 -5.60 31.46
C VAL A 504 -22.29 -4.09 31.31
N TYR A 505 -23.09 -3.65 30.35
CA TYR A 505 -23.37 -2.22 30.17
C TYR A 505 -24.83 -1.85 30.49
N PHE A 506 -25.79 -2.73 30.22
CA PHE A 506 -27.22 -2.40 30.21
C PHE A 506 -28.08 -3.18 31.21
N ASP A 507 -29.04 -2.48 31.81
CA ASP A 507 -30.20 -3.04 32.50
C ASP A 507 -31.45 -2.83 31.62
N GLY A 508 -31.79 -3.83 30.82
CA GLY A 508 -32.78 -3.67 29.75
C GLY A 508 -32.22 -2.80 28.62
N ALA A 509 -32.88 -1.66 28.34
CA ALA A 509 -32.46 -0.73 27.28
C ALA A 509 -31.59 0.43 27.79
N ASP A 510 -31.49 0.60 29.11
CA ASP A 510 -30.78 1.71 29.74
C ASP A 510 -29.44 1.25 30.30
N TYR A 511 -28.46 2.15 30.37
CA TYR A 511 -27.21 1.85 31.10
C TYR A 511 -27.49 1.62 32.58
N TYR A 512 -26.71 0.74 33.20
CA TYR A 512 -26.67 0.70 34.67
C TYR A 512 -26.28 2.07 35.24
N PRO A 513 -26.90 2.56 36.33
CA PRO A 513 -26.54 3.85 36.94
C PRO A 513 -25.06 3.96 37.33
N GLU A 514 -24.45 2.83 37.70
CA GLU A 514 -23.02 2.71 38.01
C GLU A 514 -22.16 2.96 36.78
N ILE A 515 -22.59 2.51 35.59
CA ILE A 515 -21.88 2.73 34.32
C ILE A 515 -21.95 4.19 33.89
N ILE A 516 -23.11 4.84 34.05
CA ILE A 516 -23.22 6.28 33.81
C ILE A 516 -22.25 7.02 34.75
N THR A 517 -22.31 6.74 36.05
CA THR A 517 -21.41 7.37 37.05
C THR A 517 -19.93 7.10 36.75
N LEU A 518 -19.61 5.95 36.16
CA LEU A 518 -18.25 5.55 35.82
C LEU A 518 -17.67 6.32 34.62
N LEU A 519 -18.50 6.59 33.61
CA LEU A 519 -18.07 7.15 32.32
C LEU A 519 -18.36 8.65 32.19
N ASP A 520 -19.46 9.13 32.77
CA ASP A 520 -19.91 10.52 32.76
C ASP A 520 -18.89 11.41 33.48
N SER A 521 -18.03 12.02 32.69
CA SER A 521 -16.89 12.77 33.20
C SER A 521 -17.28 14.20 33.55
N ASN A 522 -18.39 14.70 32.99
CA ASN A 522 -18.89 16.05 33.19
C ASN A 522 -20.01 16.14 34.25
N GLY A 523 -20.63 15.01 34.60
CA GLY A 523 -21.65 14.87 35.64
C GLY A 523 -23.06 15.33 35.23
N ASP A 524 -23.36 15.43 33.94
CA ASP A 524 -24.66 15.86 33.42
C ASP A 524 -25.69 14.72 33.26
N GLY A 525 -25.26 13.48 33.47
CA GLY A 525 -26.07 12.27 33.40
C GLY A 525 -26.26 11.70 31.99
N ASN A 526 -25.64 12.28 30.95
CA ASN A 526 -25.73 11.81 29.57
C ASN A 526 -24.34 11.47 29.03
N LEU A 527 -24.16 10.21 28.65
CA LEU A 527 -22.91 9.77 28.02
C LEU A 527 -22.83 10.27 26.59
N ILE A 528 -21.89 11.18 26.33
CA ILE A 528 -21.53 11.61 24.97
C ILE A 528 -20.38 10.75 24.41
N ASP A 529 -20.15 10.85 23.09
CA ASP A 529 -19.13 10.09 22.37
C ASP A 529 -17.72 10.20 23.01
N ASP A 530 -17.35 11.40 23.45
CA ASP A 530 -16.06 11.67 24.11
C ASP A 530 -15.93 11.06 25.52
N GLU A 531 -17.01 10.56 26.12
CA GLU A 531 -16.98 9.92 27.44
C GLU A 531 -16.93 8.39 27.36
N LEU A 532 -17.24 7.82 26.18
CA LEU A 532 -17.22 6.39 25.91
C LEU A 532 -15.78 5.92 25.70
N MET A 533 -15.02 5.83 26.79
CA MET A 533 -13.64 5.31 26.81
C MET A 533 -13.26 4.73 28.18
N LEU A 534 -12.49 3.63 28.18
CA LEU A 534 -11.86 3.05 29.38
C LEU A 534 -10.43 3.55 29.57
N ASP A 535 -10.29 4.85 29.84
CA ASP A 535 -9.02 5.58 29.92
C ASP A 535 -8.38 5.61 31.32
N THR A 536 -9.07 5.08 32.35
CA THR A 536 -8.53 5.01 33.72
C THR A 536 -8.53 3.57 34.26
N PRO A 537 -7.57 3.21 35.14
CA PRO A 537 -7.53 1.89 35.76
C PRO A 537 -8.83 1.54 36.52
N GLN A 538 -9.51 2.53 37.07
CA GLN A 538 -10.79 2.37 37.78
C GLN A 538 -11.89 1.93 36.80
N LYS A 539 -12.02 2.62 35.66
CA LYS A 539 -12.98 2.26 34.60
C LYS A 539 -12.78 0.82 34.14
N VAL A 540 -11.52 0.45 33.87
CA VAL A 540 -11.16 -0.91 33.42
C VAL A 540 -11.49 -1.95 34.50
N ALA A 541 -11.09 -1.71 35.75
CA ALA A 541 -11.33 -2.63 36.85
C ALA A 541 -12.82 -2.89 37.07
N THR A 542 -13.67 -1.87 37.01
CA THR A 542 -15.12 -2.03 37.18
C THR A 542 -15.73 -2.89 36.09
N ILE A 543 -15.40 -2.67 34.82
CA ILE A 543 -15.90 -3.50 33.71
C ILE A 543 -15.37 -4.93 33.82
N LYS A 544 -14.10 -5.09 34.19
CA LYS A 544 -13.47 -6.40 34.43
C LYS A 544 -14.21 -7.19 35.52
N GLU A 545 -14.47 -6.58 36.68
CA GLU A 545 -15.20 -7.21 37.80
C GLU A 545 -16.60 -7.65 37.38
N ARG A 546 -17.30 -6.85 36.55
CA ARG A 546 -18.61 -7.22 36.00
C ARG A 546 -18.54 -8.39 35.02
N LEU A 547 -17.50 -8.46 34.18
CA LEU A 547 -17.27 -9.61 33.31
C LEU A 547 -16.95 -10.88 34.11
N GLU A 548 -16.13 -10.77 35.16
CA GLU A 548 -15.82 -11.89 36.08
C GLU A 548 -17.08 -12.37 36.81
N ALA A 549 -17.99 -11.46 37.18
CA ALA A 549 -19.27 -11.80 37.79
C ALA A 549 -20.20 -12.62 36.88
N LEU A 550 -20.00 -12.56 35.55
CA LEU A 550 -20.68 -13.41 34.56
C LEU A 550 -20.03 -14.80 34.41
N GLY A 551 -18.95 -15.08 35.15
CA GLY A 551 -18.21 -16.35 35.08
C GLY A 551 -17.11 -16.38 34.01
N LEU A 552 -16.74 -15.23 33.45
CA LEU A 552 -15.64 -15.13 32.49
C LEU A 552 -14.31 -15.08 33.25
N GLU A 553 -13.44 -16.07 33.03
CA GLU A 553 -12.16 -16.16 33.73
C GLU A 553 -11.10 -15.21 33.14
N ASN A 554 -10.46 -14.41 33.99
CA ASN A 554 -9.38 -13.47 33.63
C ASN A 554 -9.67 -12.59 32.39
N PRO A 555 -10.79 -11.84 32.37
CA PRO A 555 -11.09 -10.95 31.27
C PRO A 555 -10.06 -9.82 31.22
N HIS A 556 -9.58 -9.53 30.02
CA HIS A 556 -8.64 -8.44 29.77
C HIS A 556 -8.79 -7.90 28.35
N ILE A 557 -8.27 -6.69 28.12
CA ILE A 557 -8.38 -6.01 26.84
C ILE A 557 -7.23 -6.42 25.93
N ARG A 558 -7.56 -6.65 24.66
CA ARG A 558 -6.60 -6.85 23.57
C ARG A 558 -6.76 -5.76 22.52
N GLY A 559 -5.63 -5.30 21.99
CA GLY A 559 -5.58 -4.38 20.86
C GLY A 559 -4.96 -5.05 19.63
N GLU A 560 -5.61 -4.94 18.48
CA GLU A 560 -5.11 -5.48 17.21
C GLU A 560 -5.06 -4.41 16.12
N ILE A 561 -4.04 -4.44 15.26
CA ILE A 561 -3.89 -3.57 14.10
C ILE A 561 -3.98 -4.42 12.84
N GLN A 562 -4.98 -4.13 12.01
CA GLN A 562 -5.20 -4.82 10.74
C GLN A 562 -4.89 -3.90 9.56
N PRO A 563 -3.97 -4.30 8.66
CA PRO A 563 -3.76 -3.61 7.38
C PRO A 563 -4.82 -4.00 6.35
N TYR A 564 -5.37 -2.99 5.68
CA TYR A 564 -6.30 -3.12 4.55
C TYR A 564 -5.70 -2.46 3.32
N SER A 565 -5.46 -3.24 2.26
CA SER A 565 -4.79 -2.76 1.05
C SER A 565 -5.72 -1.90 0.17
N ILE A 566 -5.13 -0.91 -0.49
CA ILE A 566 -5.86 0.05 -1.34
C ILE A 566 -5.44 -0.14 -2.81
N HIS A 567 -6.41 -0.39 -3.69
CA HIS A 567 -6.18 -0.67 -5.12
C HIS A 567 -7.06 0.17 -6.07
N HIS A 568 -8.13 0.79 -5.55
CA HIS A 568 -9.06 1.66 -6.25
C HIS A 568 -8.86 3.12 -5.87
N ASP A 569 -9.67 4.02 -6.43
CA ASP A 569 -9.45 5.48 -6.41
C ASP A 569 -8.18 5.92 -7.14
N VAL A 570 -7.80 5.15 -8.17
CA VAL A 570 -6.58 5.37 -8.94
C VAL A 570 -6.64 6.72 -9.66
N ALA A 571 -5.60 7.52 -9.45
CA ALA A 571 -5.44 8.86 -9.99
C ALA A 571 -4.70 8.87 -11.32
N ARG A 572 -4.83 10.00 -12.04
CA ARG A 572 -3.98 10.32 -13.19
C ARG A 572 -3.64 11.81 -13.27
N GLY A 573 -2.71 12.15 -14.15
CA GLY A 573 -2.43 13.55 -14.49
C GLY A 573 -1.68 14.25 -13.36
N ASP A 574 -2.22 15.37 -12.87
CA ASP A 574 -1.58 16.18 -11.82
C ASP A 574 -1.92 15.68 -10.40
N TRP A 575 -2.79 14.67 -10.31
CA TRP A 575 -3.24 14.05 -9.05
C TRP A 575 -2.41 12.83 -8.63
N VAL A 576 -1.30 12.55 -9.33
CA VAL A 576 -0.35 11.46 -9.00
C VAL A 576 0.95 12.05 -8.48
N THR A 577 1.67 11.32 -7.64
CA THR A 577 2.99 11.73 -7.15
C THR A 577 4.01 11.71 -8.30
N LYS A 578 4.50 12.90 -8.71
CA LYS A 578 5.60 13.07 -9.69
C LYS A 578 6.82 13.81 -9.15
N LYS A 579 6.70 14.32 -7.93
CA LYS A 579 7.72 15.12 -7.25
C LYS A 579 8.64 14.18 -6.47
N CYS A 580 9.94 14.21 -6.77
CA CYS A 580 10.91 13.31 -6.13
C CYS A 580 11.04 13.61 -4.63
N ASP A 581 10.98 14.89 -4.27
CA ASP A 581 11.00 15.38 -2.89
C ASP A 581 9.94 14.70 -2.03
N THR A 582 8.75 14.39 -2.56
CA THR A 582 7.69 13.67 -1.82
C THR A 582 8.14 12.36 -1.17
N CYS A 583 9.13 11.66 -1.74
CA CYS A 583 9.67 10.41 -1.19
C CYS A 583 11.13 10.53 -0.73
N HIS A 584 11.85 11.56 -1.15
CA HIS A 584 13.30 11.69 -0.91
C HIS A 584 13.66 12.80 0.09
N SER A 585 12.69 13.57 0.61
CA SER A 585 12.89 14.52 1.71
C SER A 585 12.91 13.84 3.09
N GLU A 586 13.25 14.59 4.14
CA GLU A 586 13.08 14.16 5.53
C GLU A 586 11.59 13.87 5.83
N ASP A 587 10.68 14.75 5.40
CA ASP A 587 9.22 14.57 5.49
C ASP A 587 8.67 13.63 4.40
N SER A 588 9.24 12.43 4.30
CA SER A 588 8.96 11.48 3.22
C SER A 588 7.64 10.74 3.39
N ARG A 589 6.90 10.54 2.29
CA ARG A 589 5.74 9.63 2.23
C ARG A 589 6.09 8.17 2.51
N VAL A 590 7.35 7.74 2.33
CA VAL A 590 7.74 6.35 2.57
C VAL A 590 7.95 6.01 4.05
N SER A 591 8.08 7.02 4.90
CA SER A 591 8.24 6.90 6.36
C SER A 591 7.20 7.71 7.13
N GLN A 592 6.15 8.22 6.47
CA GLN A 592 5.16 9.06 7.15
C GLN A 592 4.44 8.26 8.23
N ALA A 593 4.44 8.81 9.45
CA ALA A 593 3.71 8.23 10.57
C ALA A 593 2.20 8.33 10.36
N ILE A 594 1.46 7.34 10.87
CA ILE A 594 -0.01 7.33 10.86
C ILE A 594 -0.55 7.18 12.27
N VAL A 595 -1.57 7.97 12.61
CA VAL A 595 -2.29 7.81 13.88
C VAL A 595 -3.13 6.54 13.80
N LEU A 596 -2.87 5.59 14.69
CA LEU A 596 -3.58 4.33 14.84
C LEU A 596 -4.84 4.50 15.69
N SER A 597 -4.72 5.17 16.83
CA SER A 597 -5.81 5.36 17.79
C SER A 597 -5.65 6.69 18.53
N SER A 598 -6.75 7.38 18.77
CA SER A 598 -6.76 8.66 19.51
C SER A 598 -6.69 8.47 21.03
N TYR A 599 -7.07 7.30 21.53
CA TYR A 599 -6.93 6.88 22.92
C TYR A 599 -6.64 5.38 23.00
N ARG A 600 -6.31 4.88 24.19
CA ARG A 600 -5.92 3.47 24.41
C ARG A 600 -6.62 2.93 25.66
N PRO A 601 -7.59 2.01 25.53
CA PRO A 601 -8.18 1.35 26.68
C PRO A 601 -7.10 0.66 27.54
N ASP A 602 -7.12 0.89 28.85
CA ASP A 602 -6.17 0.33 29.82
C ASP A 602 -4.68 0.59 29.54
N GLY A 603 -4.36 1.57 28.68
CA GLY A 603 -2.99 1.82 28.26
C GLY A 603 -2.35 0.65 27.51
N VAL A 604 -3.14 -0.27 26.96
CA VAL A 604 -2.67 -1.40 26.13
C VAL A 604 -2.02 -0.86 24.85
N ILE A 605 -0.99 -1.55 24.37
CA ILE A 605 -0.38 -1.30 23.06
C ILE A 605 -0.91 -2.36 22.11
N ALA A 606 -1.54 -1.93 21.01
CA ALA A 606 -2.08 -2.84 20.02
C ALA A 606 -0.96 -3.51 19.22
N GLU A 607 -1.18 -4.77 18.83
CA GLU A 607 -0.22 -5.55 18.04
C GLU A 607 -0.72 -5.75 16.61
N PHE A 608 0.18 -5.83 15.65
CA PHE A 608 -0.19 -6.20 14.28
C PHE A 608 -0.59 -7.67 14.21
N VAL A 609 -1.63 -7.96 13.44
CA VAL A 609 -2.04 -9.33 13.15
C VAL A 609 -0.94 -10.06 12.35
N HIS A 610 -0.78 -11.36 12.60
CA HIS A 610 0.34 -12.15 12.05
C HIS A 610 -0.01 -12.89 10.76
N ASP A 611 -1.28 -12.93 10.36
CA ASP A 611 -1.81 -13.64 9.20
C ASP A 611 -1.85 -12.77 7.92
N THR A 612 -0.92 -11.81 7.82
CA THR A 612 -0.83 -10.87 6.70
C THR A 612 0.42 -11.12 5.85
N ASN A 613 0.36 -10.74 4.57
CA ASN A 613 1.50 -10.78 3.65
C ASN A 613 2.30 -9.46 3.65
N THR A 614 2.08 -8.62 4.64
CA THR A 614 2.68 -7.29 4.78
C THR A 614 3.75 -7.34 5.85
N GLU A 615 4.95 -6.83 5.56
CA GLU A 615 6.03 -6.77 6.52
C GLU A 615 5.89 -5.52 7.39
N ILE A 616 5.94 -5.71 8.70
CA ILE A 616 5.84 -4.60 9.66
C ILE A 616 7.26 -4.10 9.94
N ASN A 617 7.60 -2.98 9.32
CA ASN A 617 8.95 -2.44 9.26
C ASN A 617 9.12 -1.19 10.12
N GLY A 618 8.41 -1.04 11.23
CA GLY A 618 8.31 0.24 11.92
C GLY A 618 8.09 0.10 13.41
N GLU A 619 7.98 1.24 14.09
CA GLU A 619 7.73 1.29 15.52
C GLU A 619 6.34 1.84 15.83
N ILE A 620 5.72 1.25 16.84
CA ILE A 620 4.52 1.78 17.47
C ILE A 620 4.96 2.57 18.69
N TYR A 621 4.52 3.83 18.79
CA TYR A 621 4.83 4.68 19.93
C TYR A 621 3.61 5.53 20.32
N VAL A 622 3.70 6.12 21.50
CA VAL A 622 2.68 7.02 22.04
C VAL A 622 3.25 8.43 22.03
N ASP A 623 2.53 9.39 21.46
CA ASP A 623 2.94 10.79 21.46
C ASP A 623 2.66 11.50 22.79
N GLU A 624 3.05 12.77 22.89
CA GLU A 624 2.82 13.60 24.07
C GLU A 624 1.32 13.83 24.36
N GLN A 625 0.47 13.67 23.34
CA GLN A 625 -0.99 13.79 23.41
C GLN A 625 -1.66 12.47 23.81
N GLY A 626 -0.90 11.38 23.99
CA GLY A 626 -1.42 10.07 24.37
C GLY A 626 -1.98 9.24 23.20
N GLN A 627 -1.86 9.73 21.97
CA GLN A 627 -2.30 9.01 20.76
C GLN A 627 -1.33 7.86 20.46
N LEU A 628 -1.86 6.78 19.89
CA LEU A 628 -1.06 5.68 19.39
C LEU A 628 -0.71 5.95 17.92
N LEU A 629 0.57 5.95 17.57
CA LEU A 629 1.06 6.13 16.21
C LEU A 629 1.90 4.95 15.78
N TYR A 630 1.96 4.75 14.46
CA TYR A 630 2.91 3.85 13.82
C TYR A 630 3.77 4.63 12.83
N HIS A 631 5.09 4.45 12.95
CA HIS A 631 6.09 5.09 12.10
C HIS A 631 6.88 4.02 11.35
N PRO A 632 6.71 3.92 10.01
CA PRO A 632 7.53 3.03 9.19
C PRO A 632 9.00 3.41 9.24
N ASN A 633 9.86 2.40 9.18
CA ASN A 633 11.31 2.54 9.09
C ASN A 633 11.79 1.82 7.83
N THR A 634 12.23 2.58 6.84
CA THR A 634 12.78 2.06 5.57
C THR A 634 14.01 1.18 5.81
N MET A 635 14.89 1.61 6.72
CA MET A 635 16.16 0.95 7.00
C MET A 635 16.01 -0.45 7.64
N SER A 636 14.93 -0.71 8.39
CA SER A 636 14.72 -2.01 9.03
C SER A 636 14.50 -3.15 8.04
N THR A 637 14.11 -2.82 6.80
CA THR A 637 13.90 -3.77 5.68
C THR A 637 15.01 -3.70 4.64
N GLY A 638 16.12 -3.03 4.95
CA GLY A 638 17.24 -2.87 4.02
C GLY A 638 16.97 -1.87 2.89
N LEU A 639 15.88 -1.11 2.94
CA LEU A 639 15.61 -0.04 1.99
C LEU A 639 16.31 1.25 2.43
N TYR A 640 17.25 1.72 1.61
CA TYR A 640 17.90 3.02 1.78
C TYR A 640 17.40 4.00 0.71
N VAL A 641 16.74 5.07 1.13
CA VAL A 641 16.21 6.13 0.28
C VAL A 641 17.13 7.34 0.33
N LEU A 642 17.83 7.62 -0.78
CA LEU A 642 18.75 8.76 -0.87
C LEU A 642 18.04 10.08 -0.53
N GLY A 643 18.66 10.90 0.33
CA GLY A 643 18.13 12.18 0.77
C GLY A 643 17.22 12.11 2.01
N HIS A 644 16.49 11.01 2.17
CA HIS A 644 15.67 10.73 3.35
C HIS A 644 16.49 10.00 4.42
N ASP A 645 17.08 8.87 4.03
CA ASP A 645 17.89 8.05 4.92
C ASP A 645 19.31 8.60 5.05
N SER A 646 19.79 8.68 6.29
CA SER A 646 21.18 9.00 6.57
C SER A 646 21.68 8.34 7.84
N ILE A 647 22.98 8.06 7.89
CA ILE A 647 23.62 7.53 9.09
C ILE A 647 24.18 8.71 9.90
N PHE A 648 23.68 8.86 11.12
CA PHE A 648 24.02 9.98 12.00
C PHE A 648 25.53 10.16 12.20
N TRP A 649 26.27 9.07 12.46
CA TRP A 649 27.71 9.17 12.75
C TRP A 649 28.54 9.59 11.53
N THR A 650 28.14 9.23 10.31
CA THR A 650 28.87 9.66 9.10
C THR A 650 28.79 11.16 8.91
N ASN A 651 27.63 11.75 9.19
CA ASN A 651 27.43 13.20 9.14
C ASN A 651 28.26 13.90 10.22
N TRP A 652 28.23 13.40 11.46
CA TRP A 652 29.02 14.00 12.54
C TRP A 652 30.52 13.91 12.33
N LEU A 653 31.05 12.76 11.90
CA LEU A 653 32.48 12.64 11.58
C LEU A 653 32.87 13.60 10.44
N GLY A 654 32.03 13.72 9.42
CA GLY A 654 32.24 14.66 8.32
C GLY A 654 32.26 16.13 8.77
N ILE A 655 31.25 16.53 9.56
CA ILE A 655 31.14 17.88 10.12
C ILE A 655 32.34 18.19 11.04
N LEU A 656 32.71 17.27 11.93
CA LEU A 656 33.88 17.42 12.80
C LEU A 656 35.18 17.53 12.01
N ALA A 657 35.33 16.77 10.92
CA ALA A 657 36.50 16.86 10.04
C ALA A 657 36.59 18.25 9.37
N ILE A 658 35.46 18.80 8.90
CA ILE A 658 35.40 20.14 8.30
C ILE A 658 35.69 21.22 9.35
N ILE A 659 35.00 21.20 10.49
CA ILE A 659 35.19 22.20 11.56
C ILE A 659 36.62 22.16 12.08
N GLY A 660 37.15 20.96 12.36
CA GLY A 660 38.53 20.77 12.78
C GLY A 660 39.52 21.31 11.76
N THR A 661 39.27 21.10 10.47
CA THR A 661 40.08 21.66 9.38
C THR A 661 40.00 23.18 9.35
N PHE A 662 38.81 23.78 9.45
CA PHE A 662 38.65 25.24 9.47
C PHE A 662 39.35 25.87 10.68
N ILE A 663 39.20 25.29 11.88
CA ILE A 663 39.90 25.76 13.09
C ILE A 663 41.41 25.65 12.90
N GLY A 664 41.89 24.52 12.38
CA GLY A 664 43.32 24.32 12.09
C GLY A 664 43.86 25.36 11.11
N VAL A 665 43.16 25.59 9.98
CA VAL A 665 43.52 26.57 8.95
C VAL A 665 43.46 28.00 9.48
N ALA A 666 42.40 28.37 10.19
CA ALA A 666 42.24 29.72 10.74
C ALA A 666 43.28 30.01 11.84
N GLY A 667 43.51 29.04 12.74
CA GLY A 667 44.54 29.13 13.77
C GLY A 667 45.94 29.24 13.17
N HIS A 668 46.28 28.35 12.22
CA HIS A 668 47.57 28.38 11.54
C HIS A 668 47.76 29.67 10.72
N GLY A 669 46.74 30.13 10.00
CA GLY A 669 46.75 31.39 9.26
C GLY A 669 46.90 32.61 10.17
N GLY A 670 46.16 32.65 11.29
CA GLY A 670 46.24 33.70 12.29
C GLY A 670 47.62 33.78 12.95
N LEU A 671 48.19 32.63 13.33
CA LEU A 671 49.55 32.55 13.85
C LEU A 671 50.57 33.05 12.81
N ARG A 672 50.43 32.68 11.53
CA ARG A 672 51.30 33.18 10.46
C ARG A 672 51.23 34.70 10.36
N MET A 673 50.04 35.28 10.37
CA MET A 673 49.86 36.74 10.33
C MET A 673 50.41 37.45 11.58
N TRP A 674 50.29 36.82 12.75
CA TRP A 674 50.79 37.35 14.01
C TRP A 674 52.33 37.38 14.05
N PHE A 675 52.97 36.26 13.70
CA PHE A 675 54.44 36.16 13.67
C PHE A 675 55.07 36.93 12.51
N ALA A 676 54.40 37.06 11.35
CA ALA A 676 54.89 37.83 10.21
C ALA A 676 55.16 39.31 10.53
N LYS A 677 54.46 39.90 11.51
CA LYS A 677 54.72 41.28 11.96
C LYS A 677 56.09 41.46 12.61
N ASN A 678 56.69 40.38 13.10
CA ASN A 678 57.94 40.41 13.88
C ASN A 678 59.14 39.84 13.10
N ILE A 679 58.97 39.50 11.82
CA ILE A 679 60.02 38.94 10.97
C ILE A 679 60.47 39.98 9.94
N ALA A 680 61.77 40.25 9.88
CA ALA A 680 62.35 41.09 8.84
C ALA A 680 62.30 40.36 7.49
N HIS A 681 61.54 40.89 6.52
CA HIS A 681 61.47 40.36 5.16
C HIS A 681 62.85 40.39 4.52
N HIS A 682 63.46 39.21 4.35
CA HIS A 682 64.63 39.06 3.49
C HIS A 682 64.13 38.97 2.04
N ALA A 683 64.64 39.84 1.17
CA ALA A 683 64.37 39.79 -0.26
C ALA A 683 65.12 38.58 -0.83
N VAL A 684 64.44 37.44 -0.95
CA VAL A 684 64.99 36.24 -1.57
C VAL A 684 65.00 36.45 -3.09
N SER A 685 66.14 36.22 -3.74
CA SER A 685 66.26 36.26 -5.20
C SER A 685 65.43 35.11 -5.78
N THR A 686 64.60 35.37 -6.79
CA THR A 686 63.75 34.34 -7.40
C THR A 686 63.99 34.22 -8.90
N LYS A 687 63.94 32.98 -9.41
CA LYS A 687 64.04 32.64 -10.82
C LYS A 687 62.70 32.12 -11.34
N LYS A 688 62.30 32.62 -12.50
CA LYS A 688 61.07 32.19 -13.19
C LYS A 688 61.30 30.87 -13.93
N VAL A 689 60.59 29.82 -13.53
CA VAL A 689 60.69 28.47 -14.11
C VAL A 689 59.33 28.04 -14.66
N TYR A 690 59.31 27.45 -15.87
CA TYR A 690 58.09 26.85 -16.42
C TYR A 690 57.83 25.50 -15.75
N MET A 691 56.92 25.47 -14.77
CA MET A 691 56.70 24.33 -13.87
C MET A 691 55.56 23.42 -14.35
N TYR A 692 54.47 24.01 -14.85
CA TYR A 692 53.26 23.29 -15.23
C TYR A 692 52.96 23.48 -16.71
N THR A 693 52.84 22.38 -17.45
CA THR A 693 52.49 22.37 -18.88
C THR A 693 51.03 22.80 -19.11
N ALA A 694 50.68 23.15 -20.35
CA ALA A 694 49.30 23.51 -20.68
C ALA A 694 48.30 22.38 -20.41
N TYR A 695 48.71 21.13 -20.68
CA TYR A 695 47.93 19.94 -20.38
C TYR A 695 47.68 19.79 -18.88
N GLU A 696 48.72 19.83 -18.05
CA GLU A 696 48.60 19.69 -16.59
C GLU A 696 47.67 20.76 -15.99
N ARG A 697 47.73 21.99 -16.51
CA ARG A 697 46.83 23.07 -16.07
C ARG A 697 45.37 22.81 -16.47
N LEU A 698 45.14 22.45 -17.73
CA LEU A 698 43.79 22.15 -18.22
C LEU A 698 43.17 20.98 -17.45
N TRP A 699 43.95 19.89 -17.28
CA TRP A 699 43.55 18.71 -16.51
C TRP A 699 43.17 19.07 -15.07
N HIS A 700 44.01 19.84 -14.38
CA HIS A 700 43.79 20.26 -13.01
C HIS A 700 42.53 21.12 -12.86
N TRP A 701 42.36 22.15 -13.70
CA TRP A 701 41.21 23.06 -13.58
C TRP A 701 39.90 22.38 -13.99
N LEU A 702 39.93 21.47 -14.97
CA LEU A 702 38.80 20.62 -15.28
C LEU A 702 38.45 19.72 -14.07
N GLN A 703 39.45 19.04 -13.50
CA GLN A 703 39.26 18.20 -12.32
C GLN A 703 38.66 19.00 -11.15
N ALA A 704 39.22 20.17 -10.84
CA ALA A 704 38.77 21.03 -9.74
C ALA A 704 37.32 21.49 -9.96
N LEU A 705 36.98 21.97 -11.15
CA LEU A 705 35.63 22.40 -11.47
C LEU A 705 34.62 21.25 -11.31
N VAL A 706 34.95 20.07 -11.85
CA VAL A 706 34.02 18.93 -11.82
C VAL A 706 33.86 18.38 -10.40
N ILE A 707 34.93 18.34 -9.59
CA ILE A 707 34.84 17.96 -8.17
C ILE A 707 33.95 18.94 -7.40
N ILE A 708 34.08 20.25 -7.63
CA ILE A 708 33.20 21.25 -7.00
C ILE A 708 31.73 21.00 -7.37
N VAL A 709 31.45 20.73 -8.64
CA VAL A 709 30.09 20.38 -9.10
C VAL A 709 29.60 19.10 -8.42
N LEU A 710 30.44 18.06 -8.30
CA LEU A 710 30.10 16.81 -7.62
C LEU A 710 29.80 17.02 -6.13
N ILE A 711 30.57 17.86 -5.43
CA ILE A 711 30.33 18.19 -4.02
C ILE A 711 29.02 18.93 -3.86
N ILE A 712 28.76 19.97 -4.67
CA ILE A 712 27.53 20.75 -4.59
C ILE A 712 26.32 19.85 -4.87
N THR A 713 26.35 19.11 -5.98
CA THR A 713 25.25 18.20 -6.32
C THR A 713 25.09 17.06 -5.32
N GLY A 714 26.19 16.51 -4.78
CA GLY A 714 26.17 15.50 -3.73
C GLY A 714 25.54 16.00 -2.43
N LEU A 715 25.84 17.24 -2.01
CA LEU A 715 25.21 17.86 -0.85
C LEU A 715 23.71 18.10 -1.07
N ILE A 716 23.30 18.52 -2.27
CA ILE A 716 21.87 18.67 -2.62
C ILE A 716 21.15 17.31 -2.57
N ILE A 717 21.79 16.22 -3.01
CA ILE A 717 21.20 14.88 -2.98
C ILE A 717 21.14 14.33 -1.54
N HIS A 718 22.16 14.62 -0.73
CA HIS A 718 22.28 14.14 0.65
C HIS A 718 21.38 14.90 1.64
N LEU A 719 21.13 16.19 1.39
CA LEU A 719 20.31 17.08 2.24
C LEU A 719 19.32 17.89 1.37
N PRO A 720 18.34 17.23 0.73
CA PRO A 720 17.45 17.88 -0.23
C PRO A 720 16.64 19.04 0.37
N ASP A 721 16.21 18.94 1.62
CA ASP A 721 15.37 19.98 2.26
C ASP A 721 16.14 21.27 2.55
N THR A 722 17.41 21.15 2.94
CA THR A 722 18.30 22.31 3.09
C THR A 722 18.49 23.06 1.77
N PHE A 723 18.39 22.34 0.64
CA PHE A 723 18.59 22.85 -0.71
C PHE A 723 17.31 22.79 -1.57
N ALA A 724 16.14 22.95 -0.96
CA ALA A 724 14.83 22.76 -1.60
C ALA A 724 14.58 23.65 -2.85
N MET A 725 15.35 24.73 -3.03
CA MET A 725 15.29 25.56 -4.24
C MET A 725 15.83 24.87 -5.50
N PHE A 726 16.60 23.78 -5.36
CA PHE A 726 17.19 23.04 -6.46
C PHE A 726 16.36 21.80 -6.81
N ASN A 727 16.27 21.50 -8.10
CA ASN A 727 15.55 20.32 -8.56
C ASN A 727 16.36 19.04 -8.30
N PHE A 728 15.82 18.13 -7.47
CA PHE A 728 16.49 16.90 -7.08
C PHE A 728 16.90 16.02 -8.27
N LYS A 729 15.97 15.76 -9.21
CA LYS A 729 16.25 14.96 -10.43
C LYS A 729 17.41 15.56 -11.23
N PHE A 730 17.41 16.88 -11.39
CA PHE A 730 18.46 17.58 -12.11
C PHE A 730 19.81 17.48 -11.39
N ALA A 731 19.83 17.62 -10.05
CA ALA A 731 21.05 17.45 -9.26
C ALA A 731 21.65 16.04 -9.44
N VAL A 732 20.82 14.99 -9.36
CA VAL A 732 21.24 13.61 -9.64
C VAL A 732 21.79 13.45 -11.06
N GLN A 733 21.14 14.04 -12.06
CA GLN A 733 21.60 13.95 -13.45
C GLN A 733 22.97 14.64 -13.64
N VAL A 734 23.13 15.86 -13.13
CA VAL A 734 24.40 16.61 -13.20
C VAL A 734 25.49 15.88 -12.42
N HIS A 735 25.19 15.31 -11.25
CA HIS A 735 26.13 14.52 -10.47
C HIS A 735 26.67 13.32 -11.27
N ASN A 736 25.80 12.58 -11.93
CA ASN A 736 26.20 11.43 -12.74
C ASN A 736 27.00 11.84 -13.98
N ILE A 737 26.61 12.91 -14.68
CA ILE A 737 27.39 13.41 -15.83
C ILE A 737 28.79 13.86 -15.35
N ALA A 738 28.86 14.60 -14.25
CA ALA A 738 30.10 15.05 -13.66
C ALA A 738 30.98 13.87 -13.21
N SER A 739 30.40 12.80 -12.67
CA SER A 739 31.16 11.62 -12.24
C SER A 739 31.79 10.91 -13.43
N PHE A 740 31.07 10.73 -14.53
CA PHE A 740 31.65 10.20 -15.78
C PHE A 740 32.78 11.07 -16.32
N ILE A 741 32.64 12.40 -16.25
CA ILE A 741 33.71 13.34 -16.66
C ILE A 741 34.94 13.16 -15.78
N VAL A 742 34.80 13.05 -14.45
CA VAL A 742 35.94 12.81 -13.54
C VAL A 742 36.60 11.47 -13.84
N VAL A 743 35.83 10.41 -14.05
CA VAL A 743 36.38 9.08 -14.36
C VAL A 743 37.16 9.10 -15.67
N ALA A 744 36.61 9.72 -16.72
CA ALA A 744 37.31 9.88 -18.00
C ALA A 744 38.58 10.74 -17.85
N ASN A 745 38.50 11.86 -17.13
CA ASN A 745 39.63 12.75 -16.88
C ASN A 745 40.74 12.06 -16.09
N ALA A 746 40.39 11.27 -15.06
CA ALA A 746 41.33 10.49 -14.26
C ALA A 746 42.00 9.38 -15.10
N PHE A 747 41.24 8.67 -15.94
CA PHE A 747 41.77 7.66 -16.84
C PHE A 747 42.79 8.25 -17.83
N LEU A 748 42.43 9.37 -18.47
CA LEU A 748 43.34 10.08 -19.39
C LEU A 748 44.60 10.58 -18.68
N ALA A 749 44.47 11.03 -17.42
CA ALA A 749 45.61 11.46 -16.62
C ALA A 749 46.57 10.31 -16.30
N VAL A 750 46.05 9.16 -15.88
CA VAL A 750 46.87 7.95 -15.64
C VAL A 750 47.59 7.55 -16.92
N PHE A 751 46.88 7.52 -18.05
CA PHE A 751 47.48 7.22 -19.35
C PHE A 751 48.60 8.21 -19.71
N TYR A 752 48.35 9.52 -19.57
CA TYR A 752 49.34 10.55 -19.86
C TYR A 752 50.59 10.41 -18.98
N HIS A 753 50.44 10.30 -17.66
CA HIS A 753 51.58 10.21 -16.74
C HIS A 753 52.35 8.89 -16.88
N MET A 754 51.69 7.81 -17.29
CA MET A 754 52.36 6.55 -17.63
C MET A 754 53.12 6.65 -18.95
N ALA A 755 52.53 7.26 -19.98
CA ALA A 755 53.15 7.43 -21.29
C ALA A 755 54.31 8.44 -21.27
N SER A 756 54.20 9.53 -20.50
CA SER A 756 55.25 10.55 -20.35
C SER A 756 56.36 10.14 -19.39
N GLY A 757 56.15 9.08 -18.60
CA GLY A 757 57.07 8.64 -17.54
C GLY A 757 57.08 9.55 -16.31
N GLU A 758 56.23 10.57 -16.27
CA GLU A 758 56.10 11.52 -15.16
C GLU A 758 55.53 10.87 -13.90
N ILE A 759 54.91 9.68 -13.99
CA ILE A 759 54.37 8.95 -12.83
C ILE A 759 55.38 8.77 -11.69
N LYS A 760 56.68 8.74 -12.01
CA LYS A 760 57.78 8.65 -11.02
C LYS A 760 57.79 9.81 -10.01
N GLN A 761 57.21 10.97 -10.35
CA GLN A 761 57.16 12.13 -9.44
C GLN A 761 56.20 11.94 -8.25
N TYR A 762 55.24 11.02 -8.37
CA TYR A 762 54.25 10.70 -7.34
C TYR A 762 54.68 9.54 -6.43
N LEU A 763 55.72 8.79 -6.83
CA LEU A 763 56.23 7.65 -6.06
C LEU A 763 57.34 8.12 -5.10
N PRO A 764 57.19 7.89 -3.78
CA PRO A 764 58.22 8.25 -2.82
C PRO A 764 59.48 7.38 -3.02
N GLU A 765 60.66 7.99 -2.98
CA GLU A 765 61.92 7.25 -2.93
C GLU A 765 62.02 6.53 -1.57
N PRO A 766 62.05 5.18 -1.49
CA PRO A 766 61.91 4.47 -0.20
C PRO A 766 63.00 4.80 0.82
N LYS A 767 64.16 5.28 0.35
CA LYS A 767 65.30 5.63 1.20
C LYS A 767 65.08 7.02 1.80
N ASP A 768 65.04 7.08 3.13
CA ASP A 768 65.01 8.33 3.92
C ASP A 768 63.71 9.18 3.79
N PHE A 769 62.66 8.62 3.17
CA PHE A 769 61.39 9.32 2.95
C PHE A 769 60.72 9.79 4.25
N PHE A 770 60.65 8.92 5.26
CA PHE A 770 60.00 9.25 6.53
C PHE A 770 60.68 10.40 7.26
N ASN A 771 62.02 10.47 7.24
CA ASN A 771 62.76 11.58 7.83
C ASN A 771 62.48 12.89 7.09
N LYS A 772 62.46 12.85 5.75
CA LYS A 772 62.11 14.01 4.91
C LYS A 772 60.66 14.47 5.12
N ALA A 773 59.73 13.54 5.30
CA ALA A 773 58.34 13.85 5.61
C ALA A 773 58.19 14.50 7.00
N ILE A 774 58.90 14.00 8.01
CA ILE A 774 58.94 14.61 9.35
C ILE A 774 59.56 16.01 9.26
N GLN A 775 60.64 16.20 8.51
CA GLN A 775 61.25 17.52 8.29
C GLN A 775 60.28 18.51 7.64
N GLN A 776 59.52 18.07 6.63
CA GLN A 776 58.47 18.88 6.01
C GLN A 776 57.34 19.20 6.99
N ALA A 777 56.94 18.24 7.84
CA ALA A 777 55.91 18.46 8.85
C ALA A 777 56.35 19.46 9.92
N LEU A 778 57.59 19.34 10.42
CA LEU A 778 58.18 20.29 11.38
C LEU A 778 58.29 21.70 10.80
N TYR A 779 58.55 21.82 9.49
CA TYR A 779 58.50 23.11 8.80
C TYR A 779 57.10 23.74 8.91
N TYR A 780 56.04 23.02 8.54
CA TYR A 780 54.68 23.59 8.63
C TYR A 780 54.24 23.84 10.08
N ILE A 781 54.65 23.01 11.05
CA ILE A 781 54.24 23.17 12.45
C ILE A 781 55.04 24.29 13.17
N GLN A 782 56.29 24.54 12.78
CA GLN A 782 57.18 25.46 13.50
C GLN A 782 58.00 26.38 12.58
N GLY A 783 58.67 25.83 11.57
CA GLY A 783 59.62 26.57 10.73
C GLY A 783 59.00 27.72 9.93
N ILE A 784 57.78 27.52 9.41
CA ILE A 784 57.03 28.54 8.66
C ILE A 784 56.72 29.78 9.50
N PHE A 785 56.55 29.62 10.83
CA PHE A 785 56.34 30.73 11.76
C PHE A 785 57.63 31.45 12.14
N ARG A 786 58.80 30.83 11.92
CA ARG A 786 60.12 31.42 12.16
C ARG A 786 60.68 32.12 10.92
N GLY A 787 60.04 31.94 9.76
CA GLY A 787 60.56 32.43 8.48
C GLY A 787 61.73 31.60 7.95
N ASP A 788 61.85 30.33 8.39
CA ASP A 788 62.86 29.42 7.88
C ASP A 788 62.63 29.18 6.36
N PRO A 789 63.69 28.94 5.57
CA PRO A 789 63.54 28.57 4.17
C PRO A 789 62.83 27.22 4.03
N HIS A 790 62.12 27.02 2.91
CA HIS A 790 61.41 25.77 2.67
C HIS A 790 62.42 24.60 2.56
N PRO A 791 62.21 23.46 3.26
CA PRO A 791 63.24 22.41 3.40
C PRO A 791 63.57 21.65 2.12
N PHE A 792 62.75 21.78 1.08
CA PHE A 792 62.96 21.14 -0.22
C PHE A 792 62.67 22.13 -1.35
N GLU A 793 63.59 22.22 -2.30
CA GLU A 793 63.44 23.03 -3.52
C GLU A 793 62.49 22.36 -4.52
N LYS A 794 61.59 23.16 -5.10
CA LYS A 794 60.74 22.73 -6.22
C LYS A 794 61.51 22.83 -7.53
N THR A 795 61.60 21.74 -8.27
CA THR A 795 62.17 21.72 -9.63
C THR A 795 61.21 21.08 -10.61
N TYR A 796 61.39 21.29 -11.92
CA TYR A 796 60.55 20.66 -12.95
C TYR A 796 60.44 19.12 -12.79
N LYS A 797 61.52 18.47 -12.33
CA LYS A 797 61.57 17.01 -12.11
C LYS A 797 61.10 16.57 -10.71
N LYS A 798 60.96 17.51 -9.77
CA LYS A 798 60.52 17.28 -8.39
C LYS A 798 59.57 18.41 -7.98
N LYS A 799 58.32 18.32 -8.44
CA LYS A 799 57.29 19.35 -8.23
C LYS A 799 56.61 19.25 -6.85
N LEU A 800 56.70 18.08 -6.21
CA LEU A 800 55.98 17.76 -4.97
C LEU A 800 56.93 17.63 -3.79
N ASN A 801 56.55 18.20 -2.65
CA ASN A 801 57.23 17.96 -1.38
C ASN A 801 56.82 16.58 -0.79
N PRO A 802 57.58 16.02 0.17
CA PRO A 802 57.28 14.69 0.72
C PRO A 802 55.88 14.56 1.33
N LEU A 803 55.36 15.61 1.96
CA LEU A 803 54.00 15.59 2.54
C LEU A 803 52.93 15.61 1.45
N GLN A 804 53.11 16.40 0.40
CA GLN A 804 52.28 16.41 -0.80
C GLN A 804 52.32 15.05 -1.51
N GLN A 805 53.48 14.38 -1.61
CA GLN A 805 53.58 13.03 -2.18
C GLN A 805 52.72 12.03 -1.40
N ILE A 806 52.73 12.07 -0.06
CA ILE A 806 51.83 11.24 0.78
C ILE A 806 50.37 11.59 0.49
N THR A 807 50.03 12.87 0.45
CA THR A 807 48.66 13.34 0.17
C THR A 807 48.17 12.90 -1.20
N TYR A 808 48.97 13.06 -2.25
CA TYR A 808 48.63 12.59 -3.60
C TYR A 808 48.52 11.06 -3.67
N LEU A 809 49.39 10.32 -2.97
CA LEU A 809 49.31 8.87 -2.90
C LEU A 809 47.99 8.43 -2.24
N MET A 810 47.63 9.03 -1.11
CA MET A 810 46.35 8.79 -0.43
C MET A 810 45.16 9.15 -1.32
N ILE A 811 45.16 10.32 -1.94
CA ILE A 811 44.03 10.77 -2.75
C ILE A 811 43.86 9.91 -4.00
N LEU A 812 44.93 9.70 -4.77
CA LEU A 812 44.87 9.01 -6.06
C LEU A 812 44.71 7.50 -5.93
N ASN A 813 45.17 6.88 -4.84
CA ASN A 813 45.13 5.43 -4.67
C ASN A 813 44.12 4.95 -3.61
N VAL A 814 43.58 5.84 -2.78
CA VAL A 814 42.61 5.48 -1.74
C VAL A 814 41.32 6.28 -1.90
N LEU A 815 41.32 7.59 -1.62
CA LEU A 815 40.07 8.37 -1.56
C LEU A 815 39.34 8.44 -2.91
N LEU A 816 40.04 8.80 -3.99
CA LEU A 816 39.42 8.93 -5.32
C LEU A 816 38.96 7.56 -5.86
N PRO A 817 39.76 6.48 -5.83
CA PRO A 817 39.27 5.15 -6.20
C PRO A 817 38.07 4.71 -5.36
N LEU A 818 38.07 4.93 -4.04
CA LEU A 818 36.93 4.55 -3.21
C LEU A 818 35.67 5.37 -3.54
N GLN A 819 35.78 6.68 -3.77
CA GLN A 819 34.66 7.51 -4.23
C GLN A 819 34.11 7.02 -5.58
N VAL A 820 34.99 6.68 -6.52
CA VAL A 820 34.62 6.16 -7.84
C VAL A 820 33.95 4.79 -7.72
N ILE A 821 34.53 3.86 -6.97
CA ILE A 821 33.99 2.51 -6.77
C ILE A 821 32.61 2.60 -6.13
N THR A 822 32.47 3.32 -5.02
CA THR A 822 31.18 3.50 -4.35
C THR A 822 30.16 4.20 -5.26
N GLY A 823 30.57 5.22 -6.03
CA GLY A 823 29.69 5.88 -7.00
C GLY A 823 29.23 4.96 -8.14
N ILE A 824 30.13 4.13 -8.67
CA ILE A 824 29.80 3.11 -9.68
C ILE A 824 28.85 2.07 -9.11
N LEU A 825 29.06 1.63 -7.86
CA LEU A 825 28.17 0.67 -7.21
C LEU A 825 26.78 1.27 -6.95
N MET A 826 26.68 2.54 -6.52
CA MET A 826 25.39 3.23 -6.35
C MET A 826 24.65 3.40 -7.68
N TRP A 827 25.35 3.84 -8.73
CA TRP A 827 24.79 3.93 -10.08
C TRP A 827 24.39 2.55 -10.62
N GLY A 828 25.23 1.55 -10.37
CA GLY A 828 25.04 0.15 -10.75
C GLY A 828 23.91 -0.53 -9.99
N ALA A 829 23.56 -0.11 -8.77
CA ALA A 829 22.48 -0.69 -7.97
C ALA A 829 21.10 -0.65 -8.67
N GLN A 830 20.96 0.19 -9.69
CA GLN A 830 19.74 0.27 -10.50
C GLN A 830 19.71 -0.75 -11.64
N ARG A 831 20.87 -1.21 -12.11
CA ARG A 831 21.00 -2.12 -13.25
C ARG A 831 21.43 -3.53 -12.85
N TRP A 832 22.21 -3.62 -11.77
CA TRP A 832 22.75 -4.84 -11.19
C TRP A 832 22.53 -4.80 -9.66
N PRO A 833 21.26 -4.80 -9.20
CA PRO A 833 20.93 -4.73 -7.78
C PRO A 833 21.63 -5.85 -7.00
N ASP A 834 21.62 -7.08 -7.52
CA ASP A 834 22.28 -8.23 -6.89
C ASP A 834 23.77 -7.97 -6.56
N VAL A 835 24.49 -7.31 -7.47
CA VAL A 835 25.92 -6.98 -7.26
C VAL A 835 26.07 -5.98 -6.13
N ALA A 836 25.24 -4.95 -6.08
CA ALA A 836 25.26 -3.98 -4.99
C ALA A 836 24.89 -4.65 -3.65
N ASP A 837 23.90 -5.54 -3.66
CA ASP A 837 23.43 -6.22 -2.47
C ASP A 837 24.48 -7.20 -1.89
N THR A 838 25.32 -7.83 -2.72
CA THR A 838 26.43 -8.69 -2.24
C THR A 838 27.47 -7.95 -1.38
N VAL A 839 27.61 -6.64 -1.58
CA VAL A 839 28.52 -5.79 -0.81
C VAL A 839 27.79 -4.97 0.27
N GLY A 840 26.54 -5.33 0.60
CA GLY A 840 25.75 -4.71 1.65
C GLY A 840 24.73 -3.66 1.16
N GLY A 841 24.51 -3.53 -0.15
CA GLY A 841 23.49 -2.66 -0.73
C GLY A 841 23.71 -1.17 -0.46
N LEU A 842 22.68 -0.36 -0.77
CA LEU A 842 22.74 1.09 -0.56
C LEU A 842 22.87 1.48 0.92
N THR A 843 22.39 0.63 1.84
CA THR A 843 22.50 0.84 3.29
C THR A 843 23.95 0.92 3.78
N LEU A 844 24.90 0.24 3.11
CA LEU A 844 26.33 0.37 3.38
C LEU A 844 27.03 1.33 2.42
N ILE A 845 26.71 1.27 1.12
CA ILE A 845 27.46 2.01 0.10
C ILE A 845 27.25 3.52 0.23
N ALA A 846 26.00 3.99 0.43
CA ALA A 846 25.70 5.43 0.44
C ALA A 846 26.38 6.16 1.63
N PRO A 847 26.34 5.65 2.87
CA PRO A 847 27.07 6.28 3.99
C PRO A 847 28.59 6.36 3.78
N ILE A 848 29.20 5.34 3.19
CA ILE A 848 30.63 5.36 2.86
C ILE A 848 30.92 6.42 1.79
N HIS A 849 30.10 6.49 0.74
CA HIS A 849 30.23 7.49 -0.32
C HIS A 849 30.15 8.92 0.23
N SER A 850 29.19 9.17 1.13
CA SER A 850 29.03 10.46 1.81
C SER A 850 30.21 10.78 2.74
N LEU A 851 30.71 9.81 3.51
CA LEU A 851 31.88 10.00 4.38
C LEU A 851 33.13 10.39 3.58
N ILE A 852 33.41 9.71 2.46
CA ILE A 852 34.56 10.03 1.61
C ILE A 852 34.39 11.42 0.99
N ALA A 853 33.17 11.80 0.59
CA ALA A 853 32.88 13.14 0.09
C ALA A 853 33.16 14.22 1.15
N TRP A 854 32.80 14.00 2.42
CA TRP A 854 33.15 14.89 3.53
C TRP A 854 34.67 15.07 3.68
N LEU A 855 35.45 13.99 3.55
CA LEU A 855 36.91 14.05 3.58
C LEU A 855 37.49 14.83 2.39
N PHE A 856 36.89 14.72 1.20
CA PHE A 856 37.27 15.53 0.05
C PHE A 856 37.03 17.02 0.28
N ILE A 857 35.92 17.40 0.92
CA ILE A 857 35.65 18.80 1.27
C ILE A 857 36.73 19.32 2.24
N ALA A 858 37.05 18.57 3.29
CA ALA A 858 38.11 18.91 4.24
C ALA A 858 39.49 19.03 3.54
N PHE A 859 39.79 18.11 2.61
CA PHE A 859 41.00 18.18 1.80
C PHE A 859 41.03 19.46 0.95
N ILE A 860 39.95 19.83 0.27
CA ILE A 860 39.90 21.04 -0.57
C ILE A 860 40.17 22.30 0.26
N ILE A 861 39.56 22.42 1.44
CA ILE A 861 39.80 23.54 2.36
C ILE A 861 41.29 23.64 2.71
N THR A 862 41.89 22.51 3.11
CA THR A 862 43.32 22.44 3.43
C THR A 862 44.20 22.73 2.22
N HIS A 863 43.84 22.19 1.06
CA HIS A 863 44.59 22.34 -0.19
C HIS A 863 44.64 23.80 -0.62
N ILE A 864 43.49 24.47 -0.69
CA ILE A 864 43.40 25.90 -1.01
C ILE A 864 44.21 26.71 -0.01
N TYR A 865 44.10 26.41 1.29
CA TYR A 865 44.91 27.09 2.30
C TYR A 865 46.42 26.93 2.06
N LEU A 866 46.90 25.72 1.79
CA LEU A 866 48.32 25.47 1.55
C LEU A 866 48.85 26.21 0.32
N THR A 867 48.04 26.48 -0.71
CA THR A 867 48.47 27.32 -1.84
C THR A 867 48.75 28.78 -1.45
N THR A 868 48.32 29.23 -0.28
CA THR A 868 48.63 30.55 0.28
C THR A 868 49.90 30.57 1.14
N THR A 869 50.61 29.44 1.21
CA THR A 869 51.85 29.30 2.01
C THR A 869 53.12 29.63 1.24
N GLY A 870 53.04 29.91 -0.06
CA GLY A 870 54.17 30.38 -0.86
C GLY A 870 54.68 31.78 -0.50
N HIS A 871 55.72 32.23 -1.21
CA HIS A 871 56.38 33.53 -1.00
C HIS A 871 55.42 34.73 -1.12
N THR A 872 54.35 34.59 -1.90
CA THR A 872 53.17 35.45 -1.83
C THR A 872 51.90 34.60 -1.74
N ILE A 873 50.81 35.19 -1.23
CA ILE A 873 49.51 34.52 -1.04
C ILE A 873 48.96 33.90 -2.34
N PHE A 874 49.31 34.46 -3.50
CA PHE A 874 48.82 33.99 -4.80
C PHE A 874 49.91 33.35 -5.68
N ALA A 875 51.12 33.15 -5.16
CA ALA A 875 52.25 32.63 -5.93
C ALA A 875 51.93 31.28 -6.61
N ASP A 876 51.52 30.29 -5.81
CA ASP A 876 51.21 28.95 -6.30
C ASP A 876 49.97 28.95 -7.21
N ILE A 877 48.96 29.77 -6.90
CA ILE A 877 47.74 29.92 -7.72
C ILE A 877 48.11 30.50 -9.10
N LYS A 878 48.92 31.55 -9.14
CA LYS A 878 49.40 32.19 -10.38
C LYS A 878 50.24 31.22 -11.21
N ALA A 879 51.06 30.38 -10.56
CA ALA A 879 51.80 29.33 -11.24
C ALA A 879 50.85 28.31 -11.89
N MET A 880 49.76 27.93 -11.22
CA MET A 880 48.77 26.99 -11.75
C MET A 880 47.87 27.58 -12.86
N ILE A 881 47.80 28.90 -12.99
CA ILE A 881 47.10 29.59 -14.09
C ILE A 881 48.04 29.80 -15.28
N THR A 882 49.24 30.33 -15.03
CA THR A 882 50.17 30.78 -16.09
C THR A 882 51.17 29.72 -16.54
N GLY A 883 51.42 28.71 -15.71
CA GLY A 883 52.46 27.69 -15.88
C GLY A 883 53.85 28.08 -15.39
N TRP A 884 54.04 29.35 -14.99
CA TRP A 884 55.33 29.88 -14.56
C TRP A 884 55.34 30.13 -13.06
N GLU A 885 56.33 29.57 -12.37
CA GLU A 885 56.54 29.71 -10.92
C GLU A 885 57.83 30.51 -10.66
N GLU A 886 57.80 31.41 -9.69
CA GLU A 886 58.97 32.12 -9.18
C GLU A 886 59.54 31.28 -8.02
N VAL A 887 60.69 30.65 -8.26
CA VAL A 887 61.36 29.75 -7.29
C VAL A 887 62.56 30.48 -6.70
N GLU A 888 62.77 30.37 -5.39
CA GLU A 888 63.94 30.94 -4.70
C GLU A 888 65.26 30.39 -5.30
N GLU A 889 66.25 31.26 -5.52
CA GLU A 889 67.57 30.93 -6.08
C GLU A 889 68.52 30.26 -5.09
#